data_AF-A0A7C4Z926-F1
#
_entry.id   AF-A0A7C4Z926-F1
#
_cell.length_a   1.000
_cell.length_b   1.000
_cell.length_c   1.000
_cell.angle_alpha   90.00
_cell.angle_beta   90.00
_cell.angle_gamma   90.00
#
_symmetry.space_group_name_H-M   'P 1'
#
loop_
_entity.id
_entity.type
_entity.pdbx_description
1 polymer ?
#
loop_
_entity_poly.entity_id
_entity_poly.type
_entity_poly.pdbx_seq_one_letter_code
_entity_poly.pdbx_strand_id
1 'polypeptide(L)'
;MPGPGCWGQTASPSSQFQPLVLIPRGRFCILAALSRLPGRSSVSRTLGVKFRSRGKDISMKQVILRLCFAALSALFLASSLTLAADPQTYVVIVGVGDYGDKAIKPRARAEADARAVHDIFSSKAHAPHAADHVKLLLGSVGGDKPANGAEAATRENIAKALHWAFSSAKEEDSVLLFWFGQGGPFGDRTCYFTADTKFAEGKFQNVITAAEIEQEFEKSKSLRVAAFLDVNFRGYELPKGQVNEAGLQQRFEEFLGKDEEGENANRPIVVVSANEGLNPSHEGDKHGLFAAILVEALKGQADTEGGEADSHVTVDELFTFFEKELPKRSRVTHGKIQYPVLVRRNSHYALTRNPDAAPAVQARLDKFEEIVKSGKLSPEVAREGRELLGLMPRFETQRDLRKKYQDFAEGKLSLDDLLRERQAYLSALKVPRQAAEQFADNILRVAQIARDGYVKPVELNKMVAEAVKGLYRATNTKLPKELADRIEALKSDDEKGLKKFLADARENLGNRDDLKGSKATDLALQRMLHSLDPYSTYIDAEALHAFEIGTKQEFIGVGIQIQKDLPTDMIRVSTPLRGSPAHKAGIMTGDIITKIINKYDKKGKLLAEPEVIDTKGLSTSDVVKKILGKEGTPVTMIVRREMTDGVKELTFELKRGRIQVETVLGTSRKEDPNAGWNYYIDPDSKIVYIRLTQFALNTERDLKAVIRELEKDGINGLILDLRFNPGGYLDSAVGISDLFIDDGAIVSIRPRVGRSRDFKGTHAGSKVDFPLVVLVNGGSASASEIVSACIQDHERGIVMGERSFGKGSVQNIMELDLGNGPSEMKLTTASFWRPSGKNLHKFPNSKPEDEWGVVPHPNYTLKLSPAETTELYDHLKRQEVIARRDPPKMETVPTFVDRQLEMAVDYLKKQMATKTAAKKAG
;
A
#
# COMPACT_ATOMS: atom_id res chain seq x y z
N MET A 1 -10.83 0.81 55.84
CA MET A 1 -11.23 0.30 57.18
C MET A 1 -12.60 -0.36 57.05
N PRO A 2 -12.97 -1.29 57.95
CA PRO A 2 -13.63 -2.55 57.54
C PRO A 2 -15.17 -2.60 57.66
N GLY A 3 -15.77 -3.72 57.21
CA GLY A 3 -17.20 -4.05 57.32
C GLY A 3 -17.63 -4.41 58.76
N PRO A 4 -18.28 -5.57 59.05
CA PRO A 4 -18.82 -6.64 58.20
C PRO A 4 -20.30 -7.01 58.56
N GLY A 5 -20.84 -8.09 57.98
CA GLY A 5 -22.13 -8.66 58.43
C GLY A 5 -22.40 -10.07 57.88
N CYS A 6 -22.08 -11.11 58.67
CA CYS A 6 -22.37 -12.51 58.32
C CYS A 6 -22.38 -13.41 59.57
N TRP A 7 -23.54 -13.98 59.94
CA TRP A 7 -23.80 -15.07 60.90
C TRP A 7 -25.22 -15.60 60.60
N GLY A 8 -25.58 -16.89 60.59
CA GLY A 8 -24.84 -18.17 60.67
C GLY A 8 -25.65 -19.28 59.94
N GLN A 9 -25.02 -20.36 59.44
CA GLN A 9 -24.96 -21.70 60.07
C GLN A 9 -26.35 -22.34 60.37
N THR A 10 -26.68 -23.58 59.96
CA THR A 10 -25.94 -24.74 59.40
C THR A 10 -26.68 -25.29 58.14
N ALA A 11 -26.42 -26.42 57.47
CA ALA A 11 -25.59 -27.62 57.71
C ALA A 11 -25.09 -28.26 56.38
N SER A 12 -24.89 -29.60 56.35
CA SER A 12 -24.54 -30.44 55.18
C SER A 12 -25.23 -31.84 55.34
N PRO A 13 -25.14 -32.86 54.43
CA PRO A 13 -24.01 -33.21 53.55
C PRO A 13 -24.35 -33.64 52.10
N SER A 14 -23.28 -34.01 51.36
CA SER A 14 -23.24 -34.82 50.12
C SER A 14 -24.01 -34.31 48.88
N SER A 15 -23.39 -33.70 47.86
CA SER A 15 -22.41 -34.23 46.90
C SER A 15 -22.98 -35.16 45.82
N GLN A 16 -23.23 -34.61 44.62
CA GLN A 16 -22.85 -35.15 43.29
C GLN A 16 -23.48 -34.28 42.18
N PHE A 17 -22.80 -33.18 41.81
CA PHE A 17 -22.99 -32.62 40.46
C PHE A 17 -22.23 -33.50 39.47
N GLN A 18 -22.90 -33.94 38.40
CA GLN A 18 -22.29 -34.73 37.33
C GLN A 18 -21.56 -33.82 36.32
N PRO A 19 -20.28 -34.10 36.01
CA PRO A 19 -19.66 -33.69 34.76
C PRO A 19 -19.37 -34.93 33.91
N LEU A 20 -20.07 -35.13 32.80
CA LEU A 20 -19.74 -36.22 31.88
C LEU A 20 -18.74 -35.75 30.81
N VAL A 21 -17.47 -35.95 31.10
CA VAL A 21 -16.41 -36.11 30.10
C VAL A 21 -16.47 -37.54 29.58
N LEU A 22 -16.34 -37.76 28.26
CA LEU A 22 -15.60 -38.91 27.68
C LEU A 22 -15.47 -38.84 26.14
N ILE A 23 -14.21 -38.95 25.70
CA ILE A 23 -13.69 -39.26 24.35
C ILE A 23 -12.78 -40.52 24.59
N PRO A 24 -12.28 -41.34 23.63
CA PRO A 24 -12.54 -41.55 22.19
C PRO A 24 -12.75 -43.05 21.78
N ARG A 25 -12.77 -43.28 20.45
CA ARG A 25 -12.30 -44.47 19.66
C ARG A 25 -13.39 -45.33 19.01
N GLY A 26 -13.21 -45.62 17.72
CA GLY A 26 -13.98 -46.62 16.97
C GLY A 26 -13.77 -46.57 15.44
N ARG A 27 -12.71 -47.20 14.92
CA ARG A 27 -12.66 -47.62 13.50
C ARG A 27 -13.39 -48.96 13.37
N PHE A 28 -14.21 -49.17 12.32
CA PHE A 28 -13.97 -50.18 11.26
C PHE A 28 -15.20 -50.45 10.34
N CYS A 29 -14.90 -51.06 9.19
CA CYS A 29 -15.75 -51.94 8.37
C CYS A 29 -16.88 -51.34 7.52
N ILE A 30 -16.48 -50.94 6.31
CA ILE A 30 -17.23 -51.18 5.06
C ILE A 30 -17.65 -52.66 4.97
N LEU A 31 -18.92 -52.96 4.70
CA LEU A 31 -19.36 -54.13 3.91
C LEU A 31 -20.86 -54.11 3.56
N ALA A 32 -21.17 -54.75 2.43
CA ALA A 32 -22.48 -55.25 1.98
C ALA A 32 -23.63 -54.26 1.67
N ALA A 33 -23.85 -54.01 0.36
CA ALA A 33 -25.19 -53.98 -0.24
C ALA A 33 -25.14 -54.09 -1.79
N LEU A 34 -24.74 -55.24 -2.33
CA LEU A 34 -25.08 -55.64 -3.70
C LEU A 34 -26.18 -56.69 -3.64
N SER A 35 -27.42 -56.30 -3.94
CA SER A 35 -28.48 -57.27 -4.28
C SER A 35 -29.63 -56.61 -5.07
N ARG A 36 -29.68 -56.88 -6.38
CA ARG A 36 -30.88 -56.94 -7.22
C ARG A 36 -30.48 -57.25 -8.67
N LEU A 37 -30.51 -58.54 -9.02
CA LEU A 37 -31.17 -59.14 -10.20
C LEU A 37 -30.80 -60.65 -10.29
N PRO A 38 -31.69 -61.54 -10.76
CA PRO A 38 -31.51 -63.00 -10.65
C PRO A 38 -30.99 -63.66 -11.96
N GLY A 39 -30.27 -64.79 -11.86
CA GLY A 39 -29.82 -65.53 -13.05
C GLY A 39 -28.96 -66.79 -12.81
N ARG A 40 -29.64 -67.94 -12.64
CA ARG A 40 -29.19 -69.35 -12.73
C ARG A 40 -27.76 -69.73 -13.22
N SER A 41 -27.15 -70.61 -12.41
CA SER A 41 -26.53 -71.94 -12.76
C SER A 41 -25.19 -72.11 -13.51
N SER A 42 -24.21 -72.65 -12.76
CA SER A 42 -23.55 -73.97 -12.98
C SER A 42 -22.23 -74.16 -13.78
N VAL A 43 -21.49 -75.21 -13.37
CA VAL A 43 -20.42 -76.01 -14.03
C VAL A 43 -18.94 -75.53 -14.00
N SER A 44 -18.25 -75.97 -12.94
CA SER A 44 -17.00 -76.77 -12.86
C SER A 44 -16.03 -77.00 -14.05
N ARG A 45 -14.71 -77.11 -13.72
CA ARG A 45 -13.57 -77.78 -14.43
C ARG A 45 -13.04 -77.12 -15.72
N THR A 46 -11.79 -77.29 -16.17
CA THR A 46 -10.46 -77.68 -15.59
C THR A 46 -9.42 -77.48 -16.69
N LEU A 47 -8.24 -76.88 -16.41
CA LEU A 47 -6.91 -77.05 -17.08
C LEU A 47 -5.99 -75.87 -16.63
N GLY A 48 -4.69 -76.01 -16.36
CA GLY A 48 -3.86 -77.22 -16.34
C GLY A 48 -2.46 -77.03 -16.94
N VAL A 49 -1.64 -76.09 -16.44
CA VAL A 49 -0.22 -75.95 -16.85
C VAL A 49 0.70 -75.76 -15.65
N LYS A 50 1.75 -76.58 -15.55
CA LYS A 50 2.85 -76.42 -14.58
C LYS A 50 3.93 -75.51 -15.20
N PHE A 51 4.42 -74.53 -14.43
CA PHE A 51 5.75 -73.95 -14.66
C PHE A 51 6.68 -74.27 -13.50
N ARG A 52 7.90 -74.70 -13.81
CA ARG A 52 8.91 -75.17 -12.85
C ARG A 52 9.80 -74.00 -12.44
N SER A 53 10.03 -73.82 -11.14
CA SER A 53 10.68 -72.65 -10.57
C SER A 53 12.21 -72.64 -10.73
N ARG A 54 12.77 -71.43 -10.90
CA ARG A 54 14.09 -71.02 -10.42
C ARG A 54 14.09 -69.50 -10.18
N GLY A 55 14.16 -69.07 -8.92
CA GLY A 55 14.42 -67.67 -8.53
C GLY A 55 13.34 -67.03 -7.66
N LYS A 56 13.59 -66.97 -6.35
CA LYS A 56 12.94 -66.15 -5.30
C LYS A 56 11.39 -66.07 -5.36
N ASP A 57 10.73 -66.88 -4.54
CA ASP A 57 9.29 -66.79 -4.27
C ASP A 57 8.90 -65.42 -3.65
N ILE A 58 8.51 -64.47 -4.51
CA ILE A 58 7.73 -63.32 -4.10
C ILE A 58 6.31 -63.84 -3.85
N SER A 59 5.87 -63.81 -2.59
CA SER A 59 4.53 -64.27 -2.20
C SER A 59 3.45 -63.69 -3.11
N MET A 60 2.46 -64.50 -3.51
CA MET A 60 1.31 -64.01 -4.29
C MET A 60 0.64 -62.80 -3.62
N LYS A 61 0.67 -62.71 -2.28
CA LYS A 61 0.21 -61.53 -1.53
C LYS A 61 1.07 -60.29 -1.78
N GLN A 62 2.38 -60.41 -1.96
CA GLN A 62 3.25 -59.28 -2.32
C GLN A 62 3.10 -58.87 -3.79
N VAL A 63 2.86 -59.81 -4.71
CA VAL A 63 2.55 -59.48 -6.11
C VAL A 63 1.19 -58.77 -6.20
N ILE A 64 0.16 -59.30 -5.55
CA ILE A 64 -1.16 -58.66 -5.45
C ILE A 64 -1.05 -57.32 -4.72
N LEU A 65 -0.32 -57.21 -3.62
CA LEU A 65 -0.14 -55.94 -2.92
C LEU A 65 0.60 -54.91 -3.78
N ARG A 66 1.60 -55.31 -4.58
CA ARG A 66 2.30 -54.42 -5.53
C ARG A 66 1.44 -54.06 -6.73
N LEU A 67 0.61 -54.97 -7.24
CA LEU A 67 -0.36 -54.66 -8.30
C LEU A 67 -1.50 -53.78 -7.78
N CYS A 68 -1.96 -53.97 -6.55
CA CYS A 68 -2.92 -53.08 -5.89
C CYS A 68 -2.28 -51.74 -5.54
N PHE A 69 -0.98 -51.67 -5.19
CA PHE A 69 -0.27 -50.40 -5.01
C PHE A 69 -0.07 -49.70 -6.35
N ALA A 70 0.35 -50.40 -7.40
CA ALA A 70 0.49 -49.84 -8.74
C ALA A 70 -0.86 -49.39 -9.32
N ALA A 71 -1.94 -50.14 -9.06
CA ALA A 71 -3.30 -49.77 -9.43
C ALA A 71 -3.83 -48.61 -8.57
N LEU A 72 -3.58 -48.55 -7.27
CA LEU A 72 -3.92 -47.37 -6.45
C LEU A 72 -3.10 -46.15 -6.85
N SER A 73 -1.81 -46.30 -7.19
CA SER A 73 -0.97 -45.22 -7.72
C SER A 73 -1.47 -44.73 -9.07
N ALA A 74 -1.83 -45.66 -9.97
CA ALA A 74 -2.43 -45.34 -11.26
C ALA A 74 -3.83 -44.73 -11.11
N LEU A 75 -4.64 -45.16 -10.14
CA LEU A 75 -5.93 -44.54 -9.83
C LEU A 75 -5.75 -43.18 -9.14
N PHE A 76 -4.75 -42.95 -8.29
CA PHE A 76 -4.43 -41.63 -7.74
C PHE A 76 -3.90 -40.67 -8.82
N LEU A 77 -3.08 -41.16 -9.76
CA LEU A 77 -2.66 -40.42 -10.94
C LEU A 77 -3.83 -40.14 -11.89
N ALA A 78 -4.78 -41.07 -12.04
CA ALA A 78 -5.97 -40.89 -12.88
C ALA A 78 -7.07 -40.02 -12.22
N SER A 79 -7.21 -40.06 -10.90
CA SER A 79 -8.17 -39.24 -10.16
C SER A 79 -7.62 -37.87 -9.73
N SER A 80 -6.37 -37.56 -10.06
CA SER A 80 -5.83 -36.19 -10.12
C SER A 80 -5.83 -35.64 -11.56
N LEU A 81 -6.43 -36.37 -12.51
CA LEU A 81 -6.58 -36.01 -13.92
C LEU A 81 -8.01 -35.64 -14.32
N THR A 82 -8.79 -35.07 -13.40
CA THR A 82 -9.68 -33.99 -13.81
C THR A 82 -8.78 -32.82 -14.19
N LEU A 83 -8.63 -32.55 -15.50
CA LEU A 83 -8.21 -31.22 -15.93
C LEU A 83 -9.11 -30.23 -15.17
N ALA A 84 -8.52 -29.31 -14.41
CA ALA A 84 -9.27 -28.16 -13.93
C ALA A 84 -9.81 -27.47 -15.20
N ALA A 85 -11.11 -27.16 -15.21
CA ALA A 85 -11.69 -26.44 -16.33
C ALA A 85 -10.92 -25.13 -16.53
N ASP A 86 -10.59 -24.79 -17.77
CA ASP A 86 -9.85 -23.57 -18.08
C ASP A 86 -10.50 -22.36 -17.37
N PRO A 87 -9.71 -21.51 -16.68
CA PRO A 87 -10.24 -20.33 -16.02
C PRO A 87 -11.08 -19.48 -16.96
N GLN A 88 -12.28 -19.10 -16.50
CA GLN A 88 -13.18 -18.24 -17.25
C GLN A 88 -12.92 -16.77 -16.90
N THR A 89 -13.24 -15.86 -17.83
CA THR A 89 -13.11 -14.42 -17.62
C THR A 89 -14.47 -13.76 -17.76
N TYR A 90 -14.99 -13.21 -16.66
CA TYR A 90 -16.25 -12.48 -16.62
C TYR A 90 -15.98 -10.98 -16.80
N VAL A 91 -16.61 -10.36 -17.81
CA VAL A 91 -16.31 -8.98 -18.20
C VAL A 91 -17.55 -8.10 -18.12
N VAL A 92 -17.46 -6.98 -17.39
CA VAL A 92 -18.50 -5.94 -17.33
C VAL A 92 -17.92 -4.64 -17.88
N ILE A 93 -18.55 -4.10 -18.91
CA ILE A 93 -18.11 -2.90 -19.63
C ILE A 93 -19.22 -1.87 -19.58
N VAL A 94 -18.94 -0.73 -18.94
CA VAL A 94 -19.87 0.40 -18.80
C VAL A 94 -19.32 1.60 -19.56
N GLY A 95 -20.09 2.13 -20.52
CA GLY A 95 -19.78 3.36 -21.25
C GLY A 95 -20.95 4.31 -21.24
N VAL A 96 -20.86 5.42 -20.51
CA VAL A 96 -21.96 6.41 -20.43
C VAL A 96 -21.48 7.74 -21.03
N GLY A 97 -21.86 7.95 -22.30
CA GLY A 97 -21.52 9.15 -23.05
C GLY A 97 -22.44 10.32 -22.74
N ASP A 98 -23.75 10.08 -22.75
CA ASP A 98 -24.79 11.05 -22.43
C ASP A 98 -25.56 10.65 -21.16
N TYR A 99 -26.12 11.64 -20.47
CA TYR A 99 -26.80 11.51 -19.19
C TYR A 99 -28.20 12.13 -19.27
N GLY A 100 -29.19 11.53 -18.62
CA GLY A 100 -30.56 12.07 -18.58
C GLY A 100 -30.67 13.44 -17.89
N ASP A 101 -29.69 13.80 -17.05
CA ASP A 101 -29.64 15.07 -16.34
C ASP A 101 -28.61 16.04 -16.98
N LYS A 102 -29.08 17.25 -17.33
CA LYS A 102 -28.28 18.27 -18.00
C LYS A 102 -27.19 18.89 -17.13
N ALA A 103 -27.24 18.72 -15.81
CA ALA A 103 -26.17 19.14 -14.92
C ALA A 103 -24.92 18.25 -15.05
N ILE A 104 -25.04 17.06 -15.63
CA ILE A 104 -23.92 16.14 -15.87
C ILE A 104 -23.37 16.37 -17.28
N LYS A 105 -22.06 16.56 -17.38
CA LYS A 105 -21.37 16.86 -18.63
C LYS A 105 -21.21 15.58 -19.47
N PRO A 106 -21.43 15.62 -20.79
CA PRO A 106 -21.24 14.43 -21.62
C PRO A 106 -19.76 14.00 -21.72
N ARG A 107 -19.52 12.71 -21.98
CA ARG A 107 -18.21 12.10 -22.28
C ARG A 107 -18.26 11.54 -23.71
N ALA A 108 -17.99 12.40 -24.70
CA ALA A 108 -18.26 12.14 -26.12
C ALA A 108 -17.64 10.84 -26.71
N ARG A 109 -16.62 10.24 -26.07
CA ARG A 109 -16.00 8.99 -26.51
C ARG A 109 -16.34 7.76 -25.66
N ALA A 110 -16.95 7.92 -24.48
CA ALA A 110 -17.13 6.82 -23.52
C ALA A 110 -17.86 5.59 -24.08
N GLU A 111 -18.85 5.78 -24.95
CA GLU A 111 -19.55 4.65 -25.61
C GLU A 111 -18.73 4.00 -26.73
N ALA A 112 -17.95 4.79 -27.47
CA ALA A 112 -17.05 4.27 -28.50
C ALA A 112 -15.89 3.47 -27.88
N ASP A 113 -15.39 3.95 -26.74
CA ASP A 113 -14.35 3.31 -25.93
C ASP A 113 -14.83 1.98 -25.33
N ALA A 114 -16.02 1.98 -24.72
CA ALA A 114 -16.68 0.76 -24.25
C ALA A 114 -16.92 -0.27 -25.37
N ARG A 115 -17.39 0.16 -26.55
CA ARG A 115 -17.54 -0.73 -27.72
C ARG A 115 -16.20 -1.29 -28.20
N ALA A 116 -15.15 -0.49 -28.28
CA ALA A 116 -13.84 -0.96 -28.71
C ALA A 116 -13.21 -2.00 -27.77
N VAL A 117 -13.44 -1.89 -26.45
CA VAL A 117 -13.06 -2.93 -25.48
C VAL A 117 -13.94 -4.17 -25.62
N HIS A 118 -15.26 -4.00 -25.80
CA HIS A 118 -16.19 -5.11 -26.00
C HIS A 118 -15.83 -5.96 -27.22
N ASP A 119 -15.42 -5.34 -28.33
CA ASP A 119 -15.05 -6.05 -29.56
C ASP A 119 -13.79 -6.93 -29.37
N ILE A 120 -12.89 -6.57 -28.45
CA ILE A 120 -11.76 -7.42 -28.03
C ILE A 120 -12.29 -8.62 -27.22
N PHE A 121 -13.06 -8.37 -26.16
CA PHE A 121 -13.50 -9.42 -25.24
C PHE A 121 -14.55 -10.37 -25.84
N SER A 122 -15.27 -9.95 -26.88
CA SER A 122 -16.17 -10.80 -27.68
C SER A 122 -15.45 -11.66 -28.73
N SER A 123 -14.21 -11.31 -29.08
CA SER A 123 -13.44 -12.02 -30.11
C SER A 123 -12.76 -13.24 -29.52
N LYS A 124 -13.11 -14.45 -29.98
CA LYS A 124 -12.43 -15.69 -29.55
C LYS A 124 -10.94 -15.73 -29.94
N ALA A 125 -10.47 -14.86 -30.84
CA ALA A 125 -9.05 -14.71 -31.15
C ALA A 125 -8.28 -13.93 -30.07
N HIS A 126 -8.90 -12.92 -29.44
CA HIS A 126 -8.27 -12.12 -28.38
C HIS A 126 -8.64 -12.57 -26.97
N ALA A 127 -9.83 -13.14 -26.77
CA ALA A 127 -10.39 -13.45 -25.45
C ALA A 127 -11.22 -14.76 -25.47
N PRO A 128 -10.60 -15.92 -25.79
CA PRO A 128 -11.33 -17.19 -25.91
C PRO A 128 -12.09 -17.62 -24.65
N HIS A 129 -11.65 -17.18 -23.46
CA HIS A 129 -12.28 -17.49 -22.16
C HIS A 129 -13.27 -16.42 -21.68
N ALA A 130 -13.48 -15.35 -22.45
CA ALA A 130 -14.38 -14.22 -22.13
C ALA A 130 -15.49 -13.98 -23.16
N ALA A 131 -15.35 -14.50 -24.39
CA ALA A 131 -16.27 -14.24 -25.49
C ALA A 131 -17.74 -14.62 -25.24
N ASP A 132 -17.99 -15.63 -24.40
CA ASP A 132 -19.34 -16.06 -24.01
C ASP A 132 -19.75 -15.46 -22.64
N HIS A 133 -18.92 -14.59 -22.04
CA HIS A 133 -19.01 -14.04 -20.68
C HIS A 133 -18.70 -12.52 -20.64
N VAL A 134 -19.25 -11.75 -21.58
CA VAL A 134 -19.11 -10.28 -21.64
C VAL A 134 -20.49 -9.59 -21.57
N LYS A 135 -20.57 -8.52 -20.76
CA LYS A 135 -21.73 -7.62 -20.70
C LYS A 135 -21.31 -6.19 -21.07
N LEU A 136 -21.97 -5.63 -22.08
CA LEU A 136 -21.83 -4.24 -22.51
C LEU A 136 -23.05 -3.44 -22.07
N LEU A 137 -22.83 -2.37 -21.30
CA LEU A 137 -23.87 -1.46 -20.84
C LEU A 137 -23.54 -0.04 -21.33
N LEU A 138 -24.49 0.59 -22.04
CA LEU A 138 -24.28 1.89 -22.68
C LEU A 138 -25.32 2.94 -22.28
N GLY A 139 -24.89 4.21 -22.28
CA GLY A 139 -25.77 5.37 -22.04
C GLY A 139 -26.93 5.43 -23.03
N SER A 140 -26.61 5.38 -24.32
CA SER A 140 -27.55 5.34 -25.43
C SER A 140 -27.64 3.95 -26.06
N VAL A 141 -28.84 3.36 -25.99
CA VAL A 141 -29.13 2.06 -26.60
C VAL A 141 -30.04 2.26 -27.81
N GLY A 142 -29.52 1.98 -29.01
CA GLY A 142 -30.24 2.19 -30.25
C GLY A 142 -31.35 1.16 -30.51
N GLY A 143 -32.60 1.52 -30.20
CA GLY A 143 -33.82 0.82 -30.61
C GLY A 143 -34.03 -0.58 -30.01
N ASP A 144 -35.10 -1.26 -30.45
CA ASP A 144 -35.58 -2.53 -29.88
C ASP A 144 -34.61 -3.73 -30.04
N LYS A 145 -33.54 -3.58 -30.85
CA LYS A 145 -32.46 -4.56 -30.99
C LYS A 145 -31.10 -3.86 -30.99
N PRO A 146 -30.45 -3.74 -29.82
CA PRO A 146 -29.18 -3.06 -29.68
C PRO A 146 -28.06 -3.74 -30.47
N ALA A 147 -27.25 -2.95 -31.18
CA ALA A 147 -26.02 -3.45 -31.79
C ALA A 147 -25.10 -4.06 -30.72
N ASN A 148 -24.58 -5.25 -31.00
CA ASN A 148 -23.74 -6.07 -30.11
C ASN A 148 -24.40 -6.51 -28.79
N GLY A 149 -25.73 -6.51 -28.70
CA GLY A 149 -26.45 -6.99 -27.50
C GLY A 149 -26.33 -6.09 -26.27
N ALA A 150 -25.94 -4.82 -26.46
CA ALA A 150 -25.74 -3.86 -25.39
C ALA A 150 -27.03 -3.61 -24.56
N GLU A 151 -26.91 -3.65 -23.24
CA GLU A 151 -27.98 -3.27 -22.31
C GLU A 151 -27.93 -1.76 -22.00
N ALA A 152 -29.02 -1.17 -21.50
CA ALA A 152 -29.00 0.21 -21.01
C ALA A 152 -28.19 0.28 -19.71
N ALA A 153 -27.26 1.24 -19.63
CA ALA A 153 -26.43 1.51 -18.45
C ALA A 153 -27.22 2.20 -17.33
N THR A 154 -28.38 1.64 -16.96
CA THR A 154 -29.15 2.09 -15.79
C THR A 154 -28.55 1.54 -14.51
N ARG A 155 -28.87 2.19 -13.38
CA ARG A 155 -28.48 1.72 -12.04
C ARG A 155 -28.88 0.26 -11.78
N GLU A 156 -30.06 -0.15 -12.24
CA GLU A 156 -30.53 -1.53 -12.07
C GLU A 156 -29.72 -2.54 -12.89
N ASN A 157 -29.44 -2.25 -14.16
CA ASN A 157 -28.74 -3.19 -15.04
C ASN A 157 -27.26 -3.31 -14.69
N ILE A 158 -26.60 -2.20 -14.31
CA ILE A 158 -25.20 -2.24 -13.87
C ILE A 158 -25.07 -3.05 -12.57
N ALA A 159 -25.96 -2.85 -11.59
CA ALA A 159 -25.96 -3.64 -10.36
C ALA A 159 -26.15 -5.14 -10.64
N LYS A 160 -27.06 -5.51 -11.55
CA LYS A 160 -27.24 -6.91 -11.99
C LYS A 160 -26.00 -7.47 -12.69
N ALA A 161 -25.31 -6.67 -13.51
CA ALA A 161 -24.09 -7.08 -14.21
C ALA A 161 -22.92 -7.31 -13.25
N LEU A 162 -22.69 -6.40 -12.31
CA LEU A 162 -21.68 -6.55 -11.26
C LEU A 162 -21.95 -7.80 -10.41
N HIS A 163 -23.18 -7.97 -9.92
CA HIS A 163 -23.57 -9.14 -9.15
C HIS A 163 -23.36 -10.45 -9.91
N TRP A 164 -23.76 -10.50 -11.19
CA TRP A 164 -23.54 -11.67 -12.05
C TRP A 164 -22.04 -12.03 -12.16
N ALA A 165 -21.17 -11.06 -12.43
CA ALA A 165 -19.75 -11.33 -12.61
C ALA A 165 -19.09 -11.83 -11.31
N PHE A 166 -19.33 -11.16 -10.19
CA PHE A 166 -18.73 -11.52 -8.90
C PHE A 166 -19.30 -12.80 -8.27
N SER A 167 -20.60 -13.11 -8.49
CA SER A 167 -21.22 -14.34 -7.97
C SER A 167 -20.96 -15.58 -8.82
N SER A 168 -20.69 -15.42 -10.12
CA SER A 168 -20.40 -16.55 -11.02
C SER A 168 -18.94 -17.02 -10.94
N ALA A 169 -18.01 -16.10 -10.70
CA ALA A 169 -16.57 -16.37 -10.74
C ALA A 169 -16.07 -17.24 -9.57
N LYS A 170 -15.26 -18.25 -9.90
CA LYS A 170 -14.55 -19.13 -8.95
C LYS A 170 -13.16 -18.56 -8.62
N GLU A 171 -12.45 -19.22 -7.70
CA GLU A 171 -11.13 -18.83 -7.18
C GLU A 171 -10.10 -18.45 -8.26
N GLU A 172 -10.05 -19.23 -9.35
CA GLU A 172 -9.09 -19.05 -10.45
C GLU A 172 -9.65 -18.22 -11.63
N ASP A 173 -10.96 -17.98 -11.68
CA ASP A 173 -11.60 -17.20 -12.74
C ASP A 173 -11.25 -15.71 -12.59
N SER A 174 -11.25 -14.96 -13.69
CA SER A 174 -10.98 -13.51 -13.69
C SER A 174 -12.27 -12.70 -13.76
N VAL A 175 -12.32 -11.57 -13.04
CA VAL A 175 -13.38 -10.55 -13.16
C VAL A 175 -12.76 -9.24 -13.64
N LEU A 176 -13.18 -8.77 -14.82
CA LEU A 176 -12.66 -7.55 -15.44
C LEU A 176 -13.78 -6.50 -15.52
N LEU A 177 -13.54 -5.33 -14.94
CA LEU A 177 -14.45 -4.20 -14.94
C LEU A 177 -13.86 -3.06 -15.75
N PHE A 178 -14.62 -2.53 -16.71
CA PHE A 178 -14.24 -1.38 -17.52
C PHE A 178 -15.29 -0.29 -17.36
N TRP A 179 -14.88 0.92 -16.96
CA TRP A 179 -15.80 2.04 -16.77
C TRP A 179 -15.30 3.30 -17.47
N PHE A 180 -16.08 3.78 -18.45
CA PHE A 180 -15.86 5.02 -19.17
C PHE A 180 -17.04 5.96 -18.91
N GLY A 181 -16.81 7.11 -18.28
CA GLY A 181 -17.92 8.00 -17.92
C GLY A 181 -17.59 9.13 -16.94
N GLN A 182 -18.61 9.53 -16.20
CA GLN A 182 -18.55 10.52 -15.13
C GLN A 182 -18.85 9.86 -13.78
N GLY A 183 -18.48 10.54 -12.70
CA GLY A 183 -18.90 10.21 -11.35
C GLY A 183 -19.02 11.46 -10.49
N GLY A 184 -19.23 11.26 -9.20
CA GLY A 184 -19.27 12.34 -8.22
C GLY A 184 -19.09 11.87 -6.78
N PRO A 185 -19.00 12.80 -5.82
CA PRO A 185 -18.98 12.49 -4.40
C PRO A 185 -20.37 12.05 -3.92
N PHE A 186 -20.38 11.07 -3.01
CA PHE A 186 -21.57 10.49 -2.38
C PHE A 186 -21.27 10.25 -0.89
N GLY A 187 -21.58 11.23 -0.05
CA GLY A 187 -21.18 11.21 1.36
C GLY A 187 -19.66 11.41 1.52
N ASP A 188 -19.04 10.50 2.28
CA ASP A 188 -17.58 10.40 2.49
C ASP A 188 -16.86 9.66 1.35
N ARG A 189 -17.59 9.14 0.36
CA ARG A 189 -17.09 8.22 -0.69
C ARG A 189 -17.45 8.68 -2.10
N THR A 190 -17.03 7.93 -3.12
CA THR A 190 -17.41 8.17 -4.53
C THR A 190 -18.68 7.45 -4.95
N CYS A 191 -19.26 7.90 -6.05
CA CYS A 191 -20.22 7.15 -6.86
C CYS A 191 -19.95 7.33 -8.35
N TYR A 192 -20.40 6.35 -9.12
CA TYR A 192 -20.31 6.29 -10.57
C TYR A 192 -21.67 6.60 -11.17
N PHE A 193 -21.70 7.49 -12.16
CA PHE A 193 -22.95 7.88 -12.80
C PHE A 193 -23.37 6.86 -13.87
N THR A 194 -24.67 6.83 -14.07
CA THR A 194 -25.42 5.91 -14.94
C THR A 194 -26.21 6.74 -15.97
N ALA A 195 -26.76 6.07 -16.99
CA ALA A 195 -27.62 6.72 -17.97
C ALA A 195 -28.84 7.43 -17.34
N ASP A 196 -29.39 6.82 -16.28
CA ASP A 196 -30.59 7.26 -15.57
C ASP A 196 -30.31 8.08 -14.28
N THR A 197 -29.06 8.50 -14.07
CA THR A 197 -28.67 9.36 -12.95
C THR A 197 -29.39 10.70 -13.01
N LYS A 198 -29.87 11.17 -11.85
CA LYS A 198 -30.48 12.49 -11.67
C LYS A 198 -29.73 13.27 -10.60
N PHE A 199 -29.63 14.58 -10.78
CA PHE A 199 -28.99 15.48 -9.84
C PHE A 199 -29.97 16.58 -9.40
N ALA A 200 -30.51 16.41 -8.20
CA ALA A 200 -31.49 17.32 -7.63
C ALA A 200 -31.08 17.71 -6.20
N GLU A 201 -31.25 18.98 -5.84
CA GLU A 201 -31.00 19.52 -4.49
C GLU A 201 -29.58 19.23 -3.93
N GLY A 202 -28.58 19.06 -4.81
CA GLY A 202 -27.21 18.70 -4.42
C GLY A 202 -27.00 17.22 -4.11
N LYS A 203 -27.93 16.35 -4.51
CA LYS A 203 -27.85 14.89 -4.32
C LYS A 203 -27.97 14.16 -5.65
N PHE A 204 -27.14 13.14 -5.82
CA PHE A 204 -27.26 12.20 -6.94
C PHE A 204 -28.24 11.07 -6.59
N GLN A 205 -29.10 10.73 -7.54
CA GLN A 205 -30.02 9.59 -7.50
C GLN A 205 -29.72 8.65 -8.67
N ASN A 206 -30.06 7.37 -8.53
CA ASN A 206 -29.77 6.32 -9.51
C ASN A 206 -28.28 6.18 -9.85
N VAL A 207 -27.38 6.33 -8.87
CA VAL A 207 -25.94 6.07 -9.04
C VAL A 207 -25.55 4.68 -8.57
N ILE A 208 -24.39 4.20 -8.99
CA ILE A 208 -23.70 3.06 -8.37
C ILE A 208 -22.69 3.62 -7.37
N THR A 209 -22.87 3.33 -6.09
CA THR A 209 -21.96 3.82 -5.04
C THR A 209 -20.71 2.93 -4.94
N ALA A 210 -19.60 3.52 -4.49
CA ALA A 210 -18.41 2.76 -4.12
C ALA A 210 -18.71 1.64 -3.10
N ALA A 211 -19.67 1.85 -2.18
CA ALA A 211 -20.10 0.84 -1.21
C ALA A 211 -20.78 -0.38 -1.85
N GLU A 212 -21.58 -0.20 -2.90
CA GLU A 212 -22.19 -1.32 -3.63
C GLU A 212 -21.14 -2.15 -4.39
N ILE A 213 -20.13 -1.50 -4.98
CA ILE A 213 -19.02 -2.18 -5.66
C ILE A 213 -18.17 -2.97 -4.66
N GLU A 214 -17.78 -2.35 -3.54
CA GLU A 214 -17.02 -3.00 -2.47
C GLU A 214 -17.78 -4.23 -1.95
N GLN A 215 -19.08 -4.10 -1.68
CA GLN A 215 -19.90 -5.19 -1.14
C GLN A 215 -20.02 -6.40 -2.10
N GLU A 216 -20.07 -6.18 -3.42
CA GLU A 216 -20.04 -7.29 -4.39
C GLU A 216 -18.63 -7.86 -4.56
N PHE A 217 -17.59 -7.02 -4.52
CA PHE A 217 -16.20 -7.46 -4.53
C PHE A 217 -15.89 -8.37 -3.33
N GLU A 218 -16.29 -8.00 -2.11
CA GLU A 218 -16.10 -8.82 -0.91
C GLU A 218 -16.72 -10.22 -1.04
N LYS A 219 -17.92 -10.32 -1.62
CA LYS A 219 -18.63 -11.59 -1.88
C LYS A 219 -17.94 -12.47 -2.93
N SER A 220 -17.14 -11.88 -3.81
CA SER A 220 -16.41 -12.59 -4.87
C SER A 220 -15.50 -13.67 -4.29
N LYS A 221 -15.47 -14.83 -4.97
CA LYS A 221 -14.49 -15.89 -4.71
C LYS A 221 -13.23 -15.75 -5.57
N SER A 222 -13.31 -15.01 -6.67
CA SER A 222 -12.19 -14.80 -7.60
C SER A 222 -11.02 -14.09 -6.91
N LEU A 223 -9.82 -14.63 -7.13
CA LEU A 223 -8.56 -14.01 -6.74
C LEU A 223 -8.00 -13.09 -7.83
N ARG A 224 -8.69 -12.86 -8.94
CA ARG A 224 -8.16 -12.16 -10.12
C ARG A 224 -9.14 -11.06 -10.57
N VAL A 225 -9.10 -9.92 -9.88
CA VAL A 225 -10.00 -8.79 -10.18
C VAL A 225 -9.21 -7.60 -10.72
N ALA A 226 -9.66 -7.05 -11.86
CA ALA A 226 -9.09 -5.86 -12.47
C ALA A 226 -10.16 -4.81 -12.80
N ALA A 227 -9.89 -3.55 -12.47
CA ALA A 227 -10.71 -2.40 -12.79
C ALA A 227 -9.93 -1.40 -13.68
N PHE A 228 -10.52 -1.05 -14.83
CA PHE A 228 -9.98 -0.11 -15.79
C PHE A 228 -10.91 1.11 -15.88
N LEU A 229 -10.44 2.28 -15.43
CA LEU A 229 -11.30 3.41 -15.08
C LEU A 229 -10.91 4.69 -15.83
N ASP A 230 -11.75 5.14 -16.75
CA ASP A 230 -11.74 6.49 -17.33
C ASP A 230 -12.98 7.25 -16.85
N VAL A 231 -12.95 7.61 -15.56
CA VAL A 231 -14.06 8.24 -14.85
C VAL A 231 -13.60 9.56 -14.28
N ASN A 232 -14.32 10.63 -14.63
CA ASN A 232 -14.11 11.96 -14.07
C ASN A 232 -15.17 12.28 -13.01
N PHE A 233 -14.74 12.31 -11.75
CA PHE A 233 -15.57 12.57 -10.58
C PHE A 233 -15.91 14.05 -10.36
N ARG A 234 -15.46 14.95 -11.26
CA ARG A 234 -15.91 16.36 -11.38
C ARG A 234 -16.72 16.59 -12.66
N GLY A 235 -17.38 15.55 -13.14
CA GLY A 235 -18.12 15.48 -14.40
C GLY A 235 -19.44 16.25 -14.47
N TYR A 236 -19.69 17.21 -13.60
CA TYR A 236 -21.01 17.84 -13.43
C TYR A 236 -20.89 19.33 -13.06
N GLU A 237 -22.03 20.02 -12.97
CA GLU A 237 -22.14 21.43 -12.59
C GLU A 237 -22.85 21.55 -11.23
N LEU A 238 -22.19 22.23 -10.29
CA LEU A 238 -22.72 22.48 -8.94
C LEU A 238 -23.69 23.68 -8.95
N PRO A 239 -24.80 23.65 -8.18
CA PRO A 239 -25.61 24.82 -7.91
C PRO A 239 -24.77 25.87 -7.17
N LYS A 240 -24.98 27.16 -7.46
CA LYS A 240 -24.24 28.26 -6.82
C LYS A 240 -24.27 28.15 -5.29
N GLY A 241 -23.09 28.08 -4.68
CA GLY A 241 -22.92 28.03 -3.22
C GLY A 241 -22.77 26.63 -2.62
N GLN A 242 -22.82 25.54 -3.42
CA GLN A 242 -22.48 24.20 -2.94
C GLN A 242 -21.02 23.83 -3.27
N VAL A 243 -20.32 23.27 -2.29
CA VAL A 243 -18.94 22.76 -2.42
C VAL A 243 -18.85 21.41 -1.67
N ASN A 244 -19.54 20.39 -2.16
CA ASN A 244 -19.35 19.03 -1.63
C ASN A 244 -18.29 18.31 -2.45
N GLU A 245 -17.09 18.18 -1.90
CA GLU A 245 -15.99 17.39 -2.45
C GLU A 245 -15.45 16.32 -1.47
N ALA A 246 -16.09 16.13 -0.32
CA ALA A 246 -15.57 15.29 0.76
C ALA A 246 -15.22 13.87 0.28
N GLY A 247 -16.17 13.22 -0.41
CA GLY A 247 -15.99 11.90 -0.99
C GLY A 247 -15.03 11.79 -2.17
N LEU A 248 -14.51 12.92 -2.68
CA LEU A 248 -13.47 12.87 -3.70
C LEU A 248 -12.10 12.54 -3.10
N GLN A 249 -11.85 12.74 -1.80
CA GLN A 249 -10.55 12.39 -1.21
C GLN A 249 -10.30 10.86 -1.17
N GLN A 250 -11.37 10.07 -1.23
CA GLN A 250 -11.40 8.60 -1.07
C GLN A 250 -11.65 7.86 -2.40
N ARG A 251 -11.10 8.36 -3.52
CA ARG A 251 -11.27 7.76 -4.86
C ARG A 251 -10.59 6.39 -4.96
N PHE A 252 -11.29 5.42 -5.55
CA PHE A 252 -10.89 4.02 -5.76
C PHE A 252 -10.85 3.12 -4.50
N GLU A 253 -11.26 3.61 -3.31
CA GLU A 253 -11.29 2.80 -2.09
C GLU A 253 -12.07 1.48 -2.24
N GLU A 254 -13.13 1.46 -3.03
CA GLU A 254 -13.95 0.27 -3.29
C GLU A 254 -13.18 -0.91 -3.90
N PHE A 255 -12.05 -0.62 -4.55
CA PHE A 255 -11.14 -1.63 -5.08
C PHE A 255 -9.92 -1.84 -4.17
N LEU A 256 -9.54 -0.85 -3.35
CA LEU A 256 -8.30 -0.85 -2.58
C LEU A 256 -8.46 -1.28 -1.10
N GLY A 257 -9.69 -1.21 -0.58
CA GLY A 257 -10.06 -1.41 0.83
C GLY A 257 -9.80 -0.18 1.69
N LYS A 258 -10.67 0.05 2.70
CA LYS A 258 -10.49 1.12 3.70
C LYS A 258 -9.35 0.87 4.70
N ASP A 259 -9.01 -0.40 4.96
CA ASP A 259 -7.99 -0.79 5.95
C ASP A 259 -6.95 -1.74 5.34
N GLU A 260 -5.67 -1.54 5.69
CA GLU A 260 -4.61 -2.55 5.45
C GLU A 260 -4.74 -3.78 6.37
N GLU A 261 -5.62 -3.71 7.37
CA GLU A 261 -5.81 -4.72 8.41
C GLU A 261 -7.08 -5.58 8.17
N GLY A 262 -6.97 -6.58 7.30
CA GLY A 262 -8.04 -7.56 7.10
C GLY A 262 -7.71 -8.65 6.06
N GLU A 263 -8.54 -9.69 5.97
CA GLU A 263 -8.37 -10.74 4.94
C GLU A 263 -8.47 -10.16 3.52
N ASN A 264 -9.25 -9.09 3.32
CA ASN A 264 -9.42 -8.43 2.04
C ASN A 264 -8.23 -7.52 1.64
N ALA A 265 -7.41 -7.05 2.59
CA ALA A 265 -6.33 -6.09 2.34
C ALA A 265 -5.25 -6.59 1.35
N ASN A 266 -5.11 -7.91 1.18
CA ASN A 266 -4.11 -8.52 0.31
C ASN A 266 -4.70 -9.38 -0.83
N ARG A 267 -5.99 -9.23 -1.15
CA ARG A 267 -6.57 -9.80 -2.38
C ARG A 267 -5.81 -9.27 -3.61
N PRO A 268 -5.59 -10.08 -4.67
CA PRO A 268 -4.95 -9.58 -5.86
C PRO A 268 -5.89 -8.62 -6.60
N ILE A 269 -5.51 -7.36 -6.58
CA ILE A 269 -6.28 -6.23 -7.10
C ILE A 269 -5.43 -5.55 -8.16
N VAL A 270 -6.05 -5.25 -9.29
CA VAL A 270 -5.49 -4.42 -10.35
C VAL A 270 -6.42 -3.22 -10.53
N VAL A 271 -5.89 -2.01 -10.34
CA VAL A 271 -6.59 -0.76 -10.71
C VAL A 271 -5.72 -0.01 -11.69
N VAL A 272 -6.26 0.27 -12.86
CA VAL A 272 -5.65 1.04 -13.94
C VAL A 272 -6.59 2.18 -14.27
N SER A 273 -6.32 3.37 -13.75
CA SER A 273 -7.13 4.56 -14.05
C SER A 273 -6.39 5.54 -14.96
N ALA A 274 -7.14 6.19 -15.85
CA ALA A 274 -6.65 7.17 -16.79
C ALA A 274 -5.89 8.33 -16.16
N ASN A 275 -6.29 8.75 -14.95
CA ASN A 275 -5.58 9.69 -14.11
C ASN A 275 -6.10 9.55 -12.65
N GLU A 276 -5.90 10.55 -11.81
CA GLU A 276 -6.41 10.58 -10.44
C GLU A 276 -7.95 10.67 -10.31
N GLY A 277 -8.69 10.76 -11.42
CA GLY A 277 -10.16 10.82 -11.47
C GLY A 277 -10.76 12.22 -11.31
N LEU A 278 -9.95 13.28 -11.17
CA LEU A 278 -10.45 14.66 -11.01
C LEU A 278 -10.55 15.45 -12.32
N ASN A 279 -10.04 14.90 -13.41
CA ASN A 279 -10.05 15.50 -14.73
C ASN A 279 -10.49 14.44 -15.76
N PRO A 280 -11.19 14.81 -16.85
CA PRO A 280 -11.43 13.89 -17.95
C PRO A 280 -10.10 13.44 -18.56
N SER A 281 -10.02 12.18 -18.98
CA SER A 281 -8.91 11.75 -19.86
C SER A 281 -8.89 12.61 -21.13
N HIS A 282 -7.70 12.80 -21.70
CA HIS A 282 -7.59 13.48 -22.98
C HIS A 282 -8.36 12.75 -24.08
N GLU A 283 -8.97 13.52 -24.99
CA GLU A 283 -9.87 13.02 -26.04
C GLU A 283 -9.18 13.01 -27.40
N GLY A 284 -9.30 11.90 -28.13
CA GLY A 284 -8.86 11.77 -29.52
C GLY A 284 -10.01 11.81 -30.54
N ASP A 285 -9.65 11.66 -31.81
CA ASP A 285 -10.59 11.72 -32.94
C ASP A 285 -11.65 10.62 -32.93
N LYS A 286 -11.30 9.44 -32.38
CA LYS A 286 -12.18 8.26 -32.32
C LYS A 286 -12.43 7.75 -30.91
N HIS A 287 -11.44 7.89 -30.03
CA HIS A 287 -11.39 7.30 -28.69
C HIS A 287 -10.77 8.25 -27.67
N GLY A 288 -11.10 8.09 -26.40
CA GLY A 288 -10.29 8.66 -25.32
C GLY A 288 -8.86 8.12 -25.38
N LEU A 289 -7.85 8.94 -25.07
CA LEU A 289 -6.45 8.56 -25.18
C LEU A 289 -6.10 7.33 -24.32
N PHE A 290 -6.68 7.26 -23.11
CA PHE A 290 -6.56 6.10 -22.23
C PHE A 290 -7.14 4.84 -22.90
N ALA A 291 -8.36 4.92 -23.44
CA ALA A 291 -9.03 3.81 -24.11
C ALA A 291 -8.28 3.36 -25.37
N ALA A 292 -7.73 4.28 -26.16
CA ALA A 292 -6.91 3.96 -27.32
C ALA A 292 -5.67 3.12 -26.95
N ILE A 293 -4.94 3.55 -25.90
CA ILE A 293 -3.76 2.83 -25.39
C ILE A 293 -4.17 1.49 -24.77
N LEU A 294 -5.30 1.42 -24.07
CA LEU A 294 -5.86 0.18 -23.51
C LEU A 294 -6.17 -0.84 -24.61
N VAL A 295 -6.87 -0.39 -25.66
CA VAL A 295 -7.25 -1.21 -26.82
C VAL A 295 -6.02 -1.69 -27.59
N GLU A 296 -5.00 -0.86 -27.76
CA GLU A 296 -3.73 -1.24 -28.40
C GLU A 296 -2.95 -2.28 -27.56
N ALA A 297 -2.86 -2.06 -26.24
CA ALA A 297 -2.22 -3.00 -25.31
C ALA A 297 -2.91 -4.37 -25.36
N LEU A 298 -4.23 -4.40 -25.14
CA LEU A 298 -5.04 -5.62 -25.09
C LEU A 298 -5.13 -6.36 -26.43
N LYS A 299 -4.92 -5.69 -27.56
CA LYS A 299 -4.83 -6.35 -28.88
C LYS A 299 -3.50 -7.07 -29.11
N GLY A 300 -2.46 -6.73 -28.34
CA GLY A 300 -1.16 -7.38 -28.42
C GLY A 300 0.05 -6.46 -28.43
N GLN A 301 -0.07 -5.12 -28.47
CA GLN A 301 1.11 -4.25 -28.48
C GLN A 301 1.91 -4.26 -27.16
N ALA A 302 1.31 -4.75 -26.08
CA ALA A 302 2.00 -4.93 -24.80
C ALA A 302 2.78 -6.25 -24.71
N ASP A 303 2.45 -7.26 -25.54
CA ASP A 303 3.08 -8.59 -25.61
C ASP A 303 4.56 -8.45 -26.02
N THR A 304 5.42 -8.31 -25.02
CA THR A 304 6.83 -7.90 -25.14
C THR A 304 7.73 -8.45 -24.03
N GLU A 305 7.18 -9.20 -23.06
CA GLU A 305 7.96 -9.79 -21.97
C GLU A 305 9.09 -10.69 -22.51
N GLY A 306 10.24 -10.68 -21.84
CA GLY A 306 11.43 -11.43 -22.28
C GLY A 306 12.07 -10.95 -23.59
N GLY A 307 11.49 -9.99 -24.30
CA GLY A 307 11.97 -9.48 -25.60
C GLY A 307 11.46 -10.26 -26.82
N GLU A 308 10.51 -11.18 -26.64
CA GLU A 308 9.88 -11.95 -27.72
C GLU A 308 8.41 -12.20 -27.37
N ALA A 309 7.50 -11.86 -28.30
CA ALA A 309 6.07 -12.04 -28.09
C ALA A 309 5.65 -13.51 -27.92
N ASP A 310 4.72 -13.78 -27.01
CA ASP A 310 4.27 -15.11 -26.60
C ASP A 310 2.78 -15.41 -26.87
N SER A 311 2.08 -14.50 -27.55
CA SER A 311 0.64 -14.53 -27.83
C SER A 311 -0.30 -14.21 -26.66
N HIS A 312 0.19 -13.80 -25.50
CA HIS A 312 -0.59 -13.33 -24.36
C HIS A 312 -0.28 -11.87 -24.03
N VAL A 313 -1.21 -11.21 -23.35
CA VAL A 313 -1.00 -9.89 -22.76
C VAL A 313 -1.25 -10.02 -21.26
N THR A 314 -0.18 -9.92 -20.47
CA THR A 314 -0.26 -9.99 -19.02
C THR A 314 -0.56 -8.63 -18.38
N VAL A 315 -0.99 -8.64 -17.11
CA VAL A 315 -1.11 -7.42 -16.30
C VAL A 315 0.23 -6.66 -16.21
N ASP A 316 1.35 -7.36 -16.02
CA ASP A 316 2.66 -6.72 -15.83
C ASP A 316 3.15 -6.03 -17.12
N GLU A 317 2.89 -6.62 -18.28
CA GLU A 317 3.13 -6.01 -19.59
C GLU A 317 2.22 -4.82 -19.85
N LEU A 318 0.91 -4.95 -19.56
CA LEU A 318 -0.03 -3.84 -19.70
C LEU A 318 0.39 -2.64 -18.83
N PHE A 319 0.84 -2.87 -17.59
CA PHE A 319 1.36 -1.82 -16.72
C PHE A 319 2.59 -1.15 -17.34
N THR A 320 3.58 -1.95 -17.77
CA THR A 320 4.80 -1.46 -18.43
C THR A 320 4.49 -0.65 -19.69
N PHE A 321 3.49 -1.07 -20.46
CA PHE A 321 3.00 -0.36 -21.64
C PHE A 321 2.32 0.96 -21.27
N PHE A 322 1.50 1.00 -20.22
CA PHE A 322 0.84 2.22 -19.75
C PHE A 322 1.81 3.26 -19.17
N GLU A 323 2.75 2.84 -18.32
CA GLU A 323 3.80 3.72 -17.76
C GLU A 323 4.62 4.40 -18.87
N LYS A 324 4.84 3.70 -19.97
CA LYS A 324 5.61 4.18 -21.13
C LYS A 324 4.78 5.03 -22.09
N GLU A 325 3.61 4.55 -22.54
CA GLU A 325 2.90 5.13 -23.67
C GLU A 325 1.91 6.24 -23.29
N LEU A 326 1.24 6.18 -22.13
CA LEU A 326 0.25 7.23 -21.77
C LEU A 326 0.91 8.59 -21.50
N PRO A 327 2.01 8.70 -20.73
CA PRO A 327 2.72 9.98 -20.56
C PRO A 327 3.35 10.49 -21.86
N LYS A 328 3.88 9.57 -22.68
CA LYS A 328 4.52 9.88 -23.97
C LYS A 328 3.52 10.42 -25.00
N ARG A 329 2.38 9.76 -25.18
CA ARG A 329 1.37 10.14 -26.20
C ARG A 329 0.55 11.36 -25.78
N SER A 330 0.18 11.48 -24.50
CA SER A 330 -0.52 12.67 -23.98
C SER A 330 0.28 13.94 -24.23
N ARG A 331 1.59 13.90 -23.97
CA ARG A 331 2.52 14.97 -24.27
C ARG A 331 2.50 15.41 -25.74
N VAL A 332 2.53 14.44 -26.66
CA VAL A 332 2.62 14.71 -28.11
C VAL A 332 1.31 15.28 -28.64
N THR A 333 0.16 14.72 -28.24
CA THR A 333 -1.14 15.05 -28.83
C THR A 333 -1.83 16.23 -28.15
N HIS A 334 -1.60 16.47 -26.85
CA HIS A 334 -2.34 17.46 -26.06
C HIS A 334 -1.46 18.51 -25.35
N GLY A 335 -0.13 18.41 -25.46
CA GLY A 335 0.81 19.37 -24.85
C GLY A 335 0.84 19.36 -23.31
N LYS A 336 0.06 18.50 -22.66
CA LYS A 336 0.06 18.23 -21.23
C LYS A 336 0.25 16.73 -21.01
N ILE A 337 0.93 16.36 -19.93
CA ILE A 337 1.20 14.96 -19.61
C ILE A 337 0.13 14.41 -18.68
N GLN A 338 -0.46 13.30 -19.10
CA GLN A 338 -1.38 12.49 -18.32
C GLN A 338 -0.61 11.26 -17.80
N TYR A 339 -0.63 11.07 -16.49
CA TYR A 339 -0.06 9.89 -15.83
C TYR A 339 -1.20 8.96 -15.40
N PRO A 340 -1.08 7.64 -15.64
CA PRO A 340 -2.06 6.69 -15.13
C PRO A 340 -1.92 6.53 -13.61
N VAL A 341 -3.01 6.21 -12.93
CA VAL A 341 -2.96 5.63 -11.59
C VAL A 341 -2.91 4.12 -11.77
N LEU A 342 -1.78 3.52 -11.37
CA LEU A 342 -1.50 2.10 -11.48
C LEU A 342 -1.32 1.50 -10.09
N VAL A 343 -2.29 0.69 -9.67
CA VAL A 343 -2.21 -0.04 -8.40
C VAL A 343 -2.28 -1.53 -8.70
N ARG A 344 -1.31 -2.28 -8.16
CA ARG A 344 -1.31 -3.74 -8.23
C ARG A 344 -0.98 -4.37 -6.88
N ARG A 345 -1.71 -5.43 -6.54
CA ARG A 345 -1.37 -6.39 -5.48
C ARG A 345 -1.37 -7.78 -6.12
N ASN A 346 -0.29 -8.55 -5.96
CA ASN A 346 -0.19 -9.99 -6.32
C ASN A 346 -0.66 -10.41 -7.74
N SER A 347 -0.48 -9.58 -8.77
CA SER A 347 -1.35 -9.56 -9.97
C SER A 347 -0.84 -10.20 -11.26
N HIS A 348 0.05 -11.20 -11.25
CA HIS A 348 0.60 -11.76 -12.50
C HIS A 348 -0.34 -12.81 -13.14
N TYR A 349 -1.16 -12.38 -14.10
CA TYR A 349 -2.01 -13.24 -14.95
C TYR A 349 -2.26 -12.62 -16.33
N ALA A 350 -2.70 -13.45 -17.29
CA ALA A 350 -3.07 -13.01 -18.64
C ALA A 350 -4.46 -12.37 -18.69
N LEU A 351 -4.60 -11.32 -19.50
CA LEU A 351 -5.85 -10.57 -19.71
C LEU A 351 -6.47 -10.91 -21.07
N THR A 352 -5.66 -10.91 -22.13
CA THR A 352 -6.06 -11.18 -23.52
C THR A 352 -4.93 -11.90 -24.28
N ARG A 353 -5.16 -12.19 -25.56
CA ARG A 353 -4.23 -12.78 -26.50
C ARG A 353 -3.87 -11.84 -27.65
N ASN A 354 -2.64 -11.97 -28.11
CA ASN A 354 -2.08 -11.34 -29.30
C ASN A 354 -2.12 -12.34 -30.48
N PRO A 355 -3.10 -12.21 -31.40
CA PRO A 355 -3.25 -13.14 -32.52
C PRO A 355 -2.14 -13.00 -33.58
N ASP A 356 -1.41 -11.88 -33.62
CA ASP A 356 -0.32 -11.69 -34.59
C ASP A 356 0.92 -12.51 -34.22
N ALA A 357 1.16 -12.72 -32.92
CA ALA A 357 2.20 -13.62 -32.42
C ALA A 357 1.80 -15.11 -32.47
N ALA A 358 0.50 -15.42 -32.43
CA ALA A 358 -0.01 -16.79 -32.32
C ALA A 358 0.51 -17.76 -33.42
N PRO A 359 0.62 -17.39 -34.71
CA PRO A 359 1.21 -18.28 -35.73
C PRO A 359 2.67 -18.62 -35.47
N ALA A 360 3.47 -17.69 -34.95
CA ALA A 360 4.88 -17.93 -34.64
C ALA A 360 5.04 -18.84 -33.42
N VAL A 361 4.23 -18.62 -32.38
CA VAL A 361 4.17 -19.49 -31.19
C VAL A 361 3.68 -20.89 -31.57
N GLN A 362 2.63 -21.00 -32.38
CA GLN A 362 2.10 -22.28 -32.85
C GLN A 362 3.14 -23.03 -33.70
N ALA A 363 3.84 -22.36 -34.63
CA ALA A 363 4.91 -22.99 -35.41
C ALA A 363 6.10 -23.46 -34.54
N ARG A 364 6.38 -22.80 -33.40
CA ARG A 364 7.36 -23.25 -32.41
C ARG A 364 6.88 -24.51 -31.68
N LEU A 365 5.60 -24.54 -31.28
CA LEU A 365 4.96 -25.68 -30.62
C LEU A 365 4.82 -26.88 -31.56
N ASP A 366 4.45 -26.69 -32.83
CA ASP A 366 4.26 -27.77 -33.80
C ASP A 366 5.57 -28.54 -34.05
N LYS A 367 6.69 -27.82 -34.22
CA LYS A 367 8.04 -28.42 -34.29
C LYS A 367 8.36 -29.25 -33.05
N PHE A 368 8.02 -28.74 -31.87
CA PHE A 368 8.23 -29.48 -30.62
C PHE A 368 7.31 -30.71 -30.53
N GLU A 369 6.05 -30.61 -30.97
CA GLU A 369 5.11 -31.74 -31.03
C GLU A 369 5.53 -32.85 -31.99
N GLU A 370 6.20 -32.55 -33.10
CA GLU A 370 6.82 -33.60 -33.94
C GLU A 370 7.86 -34.41 -33.15
N ILE A 371 8.66 -33.73 -32.32
CA ILE A 371 9.64 -34.41 -31.44
C ILE A 371 8.92 -35.20 -30.34
N VAL A 372 7.85 -34.66 -29.72
CA VAL A 372 7.04 -35.41 -28.74
C VAL A 372 6.42 -36.66 -29.37
N LYS A 373 5.83 -36.55 -30.57
CA LYS A 373 5.24 -37.67 -31.33
C LYS A 373 6.26 -38.75 -31.70
N SER A 374 7.55 -38.39 -31.81
CA SER A 374 8.63 -39.38 -32.03
C SER A 374 8.90 -40.29 -30.82
N GLY A 375 8.28 -40.05 -29.66
CA GLY A 375 8.40 -40.88 -28.46
C GLY A 375 9.72 -40.73 -27.69
N LYS A 376 10.59 -39.78 -28.10
CA LYS A 376 11.91 -39.55 -27.49
C LYS A 376 11.88 -38.80 -26.16
N LEU A 377 10.78 -38.11 -25.85
CA LEU A 377 10.63 -37.30 -24.64
C LEU A 377 9.79 -38.01 -23.59
N SER A 378 10.13 -37.83 -22.31
CA SER A 378 9.26 -38.25 -21.22
C SER A 378 8.00 -37.35 -21.17
N PRO A 379 6.87 -37.82 -20.63
CA PRO A 379 5.64 -37.01 -20.52
C PRO A 379 5.85 -35.71 -19.73
N GLU A 380 6.76 -35.70 -18.76
CA GLU A 380 7.11 -34.54 -17.95
C GLU A 380 7.85 -33.47 -18.77
N VAL A 381 8.89 -33.87 -19.51
CA VAL A 381 9.68 -32.97 -20.38
C VAL A 381 8.84 -32.47 -21.56
N ALA A 382 7.96 -33.31 -22.10
CA ALA A 382 7.00 -32.91 -23.12
C ALA A 382 5.97 -31.88 -22.61
N ARG A 383 5.54 -31.97 -21.34
CA ARG A 383 4.64 -30.96 -20.75
C ARG A 383 5.38 -29.65 -20.46
N GLU A 384 6.53 -29.72 -19.80
CA GLU A 384 7.35 -28.53 -19.48
C GLU A 384 7.76 -27.76 -20.74
N GLY A 385 8.13 -28.46 -21.82
CA GLY A 385 8.44 -27.82 -23.10
C GLY A 385 7.24 -27.11 -23.73
N ARG A 386 6.03 -27.66 -23.65
CA ARG A 386 4.81 -26.97 -24.12
C ARG A 386 4.54 -25.69 -23.32
N GLU A 387 4.62 -25.79 -22.00
CA GLU A 387 4.40 -24.67 -21.08
C GLU A 387 5.40 -23.53 -21.36
N LEU A 388 6.70 -23.85 -21.42
CA LEU A 388 7.75 -22.86 -21.66
C LEU A 388 7.76 -22.27 -23.07
N LEU A 389 7.45 -23.06 -24.10
CA LEU A 389 7.47 -22.58 -25.50
C LEU A 389 6.19 -21.83 -25.89
N GLY A 390 5.08 -22.07 -25.17
CA GLY A 390 3.77 -21.46 -25.40
C GLY A 390 3.46 -20.21 -24.58
N LEU A 391 4.17 -19.97 -23.46
CA LEU A 391 4.06 -18.77 -22.63
C LEU A 391 5.45 -18.34 -22.15
N MET A 392 5.77 -17.05 -22.21
CA MET A 392 7.02 -16.47 -21.74
C MET A 392 7.05 -16.51 -20.21
N PRO A 393 8.09 -17.10 -19.59
CA PRO A 393 8.22 -17.07 -18.15
C PRO A 393 8.59 -15.69 -17.64
N ARG A 394 7.90 -15.24 -16.59
CA ARG A 394 8.26 -14.03 -15.83
C ARG A 394 9.72 -14.01 -15.37
N PHE A 395 10.22 -15.15 -14.90
CA PHE A 395 11.54 -15.25 -14.26
C PHE A 395 12.67 -15.50 -15.27
N GLU A 396 13.79 -14.80 -15.10
CA GLU A 396 14.95 -14.86 -16.01
C GLU A 396 15.50 -16.29 -16.11
N THR A 397 15.62 -16.97 -14.98
CA THR A 397 16.08 -18.37 -14.93
C THR A 397 15.18 -19.33 -15.70
N GLN A 398 13.86 -19.07 -15.73
CA GLN A 398 12.91 -19.84 -16.54
C GLN A 398 12.98 -19.47 -18.03
N ARG A 399 13.21 -18.19 -18.36
CA ARG A 399 13.44 -17.74 -19.75
C ARG A 399 14.70 -18.37 -20.34
N ASP A 400 15.74 -18.57 -19.54
CA ASP A 400 16.94 -19.28 -19.99
C ASP A 400 16.67 -20.76 -20.26
N LEU A 401 15.89 -21.45 -19.41
CA LEU A 401 15.46 -22.82 -19.70
C LEU A 401 14.57 -22.89 -20.96
N ARG A 402 13.64 -21.94 -21.14
CA ARG A 402 12.82 -21.83 -22.36
C ARG A 402 13.70 -21.74 -23.62
N LYS A 403 14.75 -20.93 -23.61
CA LYS A 403 15.70 -20.84 -24.74
C LYS A 403 16.31 -22.20 -25.07
N LYS A 404 16.68 -23.00 -24.06
CA LYS A 404 17.20 -24.38 -24.28
C LYS A 404 16.16 -25.30 -24.92
N TYR A 405 14.90 -25.23 -24.49
CA TYR A 405 13.80 -25.96 -25.15
C TYR A 405 13.58 -25.50 -26.60
N GLN A 406 13.76 -24.21 -26.88
CA GLN A 406 13.63 -23.66 -28.23
C GLN A 406 14.79 -24.11 -29.12
N ASP A 407 16.03 -24.02 -28.66
CA ASP A 407 17.20 -24.52 -29.37
C ASP A 407 17.09 -26.03 -29.65
N PHE A 408 16.52 -26.80 -28.72
CA PHE A 408 16.23 -28.22 -28.93
C PHE A 408 15.13 -28.44 -29.99
N ALA A 409 14.02 -27.70 -29.93
CA ALA A 409 12.95 -27.75 -30.93
C ALA A 409 13.41 -27.33 -32.34
N GLU A 410 14.43 -26.48 -32.43
CA GLU A 410 15.06 -26.02 -33.67
C GLU A 410 16.25 -26.91 -34.12
N GLY A 411 16.57 -27.98 -33.39
CA GLY A 411 17.66 -28.91 -33.71
C GLY A 411 19.07 -28.37 -33.46
N LYS A 412 19.20 -27.23 -32.77
CA LYS A 412 20.47 -26.60 -32.37
C LYS A 412 21.07 -27.22 -31.10
N LEU A 413 20.25 -27.87 -30.27
CA LEU A 413 20.64 -28.54 -29.03
C LEU A 413 20.29 -30.02 -29.09
N SER A 414 21.14 -30.90 -28.54
CA SER A 414 20.83 -32.33 -28.44
C SER A 414 19.87 -32.63 -27.28
N LEU A 415 19.24 -33.81 -27.29
CA LEU A 415 18.39 -34.24 -26.16
C LEU A 415 19.21 -34.38 -24.86
N ASP A 416 20.41 -34.95 -24.95
CA ASP A 416 21.28 -35.15 -23.78
C ASP A 416 21.77 -33.82 -23.19
N ASP A 417 22.00 -32.81 -24.04
CA ASP A 417 22.34 -31.46 -23.58
C ASP A 417 21.13 -30.73 -23.00
N LEU A 418 19.93 -30.82 -23.62
CA LEU A 418 18.70 -30.29 -23.03
C LEU A 418 18.43 -30.89 -21.65
N LEU A 419 18.54 -32.22 -21.50
CA LEU A 419 18.31 -32.89 -20.23
C LEU A 419 19.37 -32.50 -19.18
N ARG A 420 20.62 -32.24 -19.60
CA ARG A 420 21.68 -31.74 -18.71
C ARG A 420 21.39 -30.31 -18.22
N GLU A 421 20.98 -29.43 -19.12
CA GLU A 421 20.61 -28.03 -18.82
C GLU A 421 19.35 -27.97 -17.93
N ARG A 422 18.33 -28.79 -18.24
CA ARG A 422 17.15 -28.97 -17.40
C ARG A 422 17.53 -29.46 -16.00
N GLN A 423 18.40 -30.46 -15.91
CA GLN A 423 18.85 -31.00 -14.62
C GLN A 423 19.67 -29.98 -13.81
N ALA A 424 20.47 -29.14 -14.48
CA ALA A 424 21.17 -28.03 -13.84
C ALA A 424 20.17 -26.99 -13.30
N TYR A 425 19.18 -26.58 -14.10
CA TYR A 425 18.10 -25.69 -13.68
C TYR A 425 17.31 -26.24 -12.48
N LEU A 426 16.82 -27.48 -12.56
CA LEU A 426 16.06 -28.13 -11.47
C LEU A 426 16.89 -28.34 -10.20
N SER A 427 18.22 -28.40 -10.33
CA SER A 427 19.13 -28.45 -9.17
C SER A 427 19.35 -27.05 -8.58
N ALA A 428 19.48 -26.02 -9.43
CA ALA A 428 19.61 -24.63 -9.00
C ALA A 428 18.33 -24.07 -8.35
N LEU A 429 17.15 -24.60 -8.71
CA LEU A 429 15.87 -24.31 -8.05
C LEU A 429 15.77 -24.87 -6.61
N LYS A 430 16.63 -25.79 -6.19
CA LYS A 430 16.57 -26.33 -4.82
C LYS A 430 17.25 -25.38 -3.85
N VAL A 431 16.57 -25.07 -2.75
CA VAL A 431 17.20 -24.41 -1.61
C VAL A 431 18.04 -25.45 -0.87
N PRO A 432 19.34 -25.21 -0.61
CA PRO A 432 20.12 -26.08 0.28
C PRO A 432 19.50 -26.08 1.68
N ARG A 433 19.37 -27.25 2.32
CA ARG A 433 18.74 -27.38 3.65
C ARG A 433 19.30 -26.39 4.69
N GLN A 434 20.62 -26.20 4.68
CA GLN A 434 21.31 -25.22 5.53
C GLN A 434 20.80 -23.78 5.33
N ALA A 435 20.52 -23.36 4.10
CA ALA A 435 19.99 -22.02 3.81
C ALA A 435 18.52 -21.88 4.25
N ALA A 436 17.72 -22.95 4.14
CA ALA A 436 16.36 -22.98 4.66
C ALA A 436 16.31 -22.98 6.20
N GLU A 437 17.29 -23.64 6.86
CA GLU A 437 17.45 -23.61 8.31
C GLU A 437 17.96 -22.25 8.81
N GLN A 438 18.87 -21.58 8.08
CA GLN A 438 19.27 -20.20 8.38
C GLN A 438 18.10 -19.21 8.26
N PHE A 439 17.26 -19.37 7.23
CA PHE A 439 16.00 -18.63 7.13
C PHE A 439 15.14 -18.86 8.37
N ALA A 440 14.93 -20.13 8.76
CA ALA A 440 14.13 -20.48 9.93
C ALA A 440 14.68 -19.88 11.24
N ASP A 441 16.01 -19.91 11.43
CA ASP A 441 16.68 -19.30 12.58
C ASP A 441 16.47 -17.78 12.62
N ASN A 442 16.57 -17.10 11.47
CA ASN A 442 16.33 -15.66 11.38
C ASN A 442 14.88 -15.29 11.74
N ILE A 443 13.89 -16.04 11.23
CA ILE A 443 12.47 -15.81 11.58
C ILE A 443 12.22 -16.08 13.07
N LEU A 444 12.71 -17.20 13.62
CA LEU A 444 12.53 -17.54 15.03
C LEU A 444 13.20 -16.54 15.97
N ARG A 445 14.41 -16.06 15.64
CA ARG A 445 15.10 -15.05 16.44
C ARG A 445 14.27 -13.77 16.55
N VAL A 446 13.72 -13.27 15.45
CA VAL A 446 12.88 -12.06 15.48
C VAL A 446 11.54 -12.33 16.16
N ALA A 447 10.90 -13.48 15.91
CA ALA A 447 9.68 -13.89 16.61
C ALA A 447 9.89 -13.99 18.13
N GLN A 448 11.08 -14.40 18.58
CA GLN A 448 11.44 -14.49 19.99
C GLN A 448 11.61 -13.10 20.62
N ILE A 449 12.34 -12.18 19.96
CA ILE A 449 12.45 -10.79 20.42
C ILE A 449 11.07 -10.12 20.45
N ALA A 450 10.21 -10.38 19.46
CA ALA A 450 8.83 -9.91 19.44
C ALA A 450 8.00 -10.49 20.59
N ARG A 451 8.07 -11.81 20.85
CA ARG A 451 7.36 -12.44 22.00
C ARG A 451 7.70 -11.81 23.33
N ASP A 452 8.97 -11.47 23.53
CA ASP A 452 9.45 -10.99 24.81
C ASP A 452 9.23 -9.47 24.94
N GLY A 453 9.45 -8.71 23.86
CA GLY A 453 9.36 -7.25 23.85
C GLY A 453 7.98 -6.65 23.56
N TYR A 454 7.07 -7.36 22.88
CA TYR A 454 5.81 -6.77 22.39
C TYR A 454 4.85 -6.37 23.52
N VAL A 455 4.08 -5.31 23.30
CA VAL A 455 3.19 -4.68 24.30
C VAL A 455 2.00 -5.58 24.72
N LYS A 456 1.65 -6.60 23.93
CA LYS A 456 0.63 -7.62 24.27
C LYS A 456 1.28 -9.02 24.31
N PRO A 457 0.71 -10.00 25.03
CA PRO A 457 1.10 -11.40 24.89
C PRO A 457 0.87 -11.89 23.45
N VAL A 458 1.86 -12.57 22.87
CA VAL A 458 1.81 -13.16 21.52
C VAL A 458 2.41 -14.55 21.52
N GLU A 459 1.93 -15.39 20.61
CA GLU A 459 2.29 -16.80 20.50
C GLU A 459 3.28 -17.02 19.33
N LEU A 460 4.36 -17.80 19.56
CA LEU A 460 5.34 -18.08 18.50
C LEU A 460 4.71 -18.82 17.33
N ASN A 461 3.82 -19.80 17.60
CA ASN A 461 3.19 -20.57 16.52
C ASN A 461 2.35 -19.69 15.59
N LYS A 462 1.65 -18.67 16.11
CA LYS A 462 0.89 -17.69 15.33
C LYS A 462 1.79 -16.80 14.48
N MET A 463 2.85 -16.24 15.07
CA MET A 463 3.83 -15.44 14.32
C MET A 463 4.51 -16.25 13.21
N VAL A 464 4.90 -17.50 13.49
CA VAL A 464 5.46 -18.42 12.49
C VAL A 464 4.45 -18.76 11.38
N ALA A 465 3.17 -18.95 11.73
CA ALA A 465 2.12 -19.19 10.76
C ALA A 465 1.91 -17.98 9.83
N GLU A 466 1.84 -16.75 10.37
CA GLU A 466 1.69 -15.54 9.55
C GLU A 466 2.95 -15.20 8.74
N ALA A 467 4.15 -15.52 9.24
CA ALA A 467 5.38 -15.44 8.46
C ALA A 467 5.32 -16.32 7.20
N VAL A 468 4.90 -17.59 7.34
CA VAL A 468 4.78 -18.53 6.22
C VAL A 468 3.61 -18.18 5.29
N LYS A 469 2.41 -17.91 5.82
CA LYS A 469 1.27 -17.45 5.01
C LYS A 469 1.63 -16.18 4.23
N GLY A 470 2.29 -15.22 4.87
CA GLY A 470 2.77 -13.98 4.28
C GLY A 470 3.75 -14.20 3.14
N LEU A 471 4.73 -15.07 3.32
CA LEU A 471 5.73 -15.43 2.29
C LEU A 471 5.10 -16.13 1.07
N TYR A 472 4.19 -17.08 1.29
CA TYR A 472 3.48 -17.77 0.19
C TYR A 472 2.55 -16.81 -0.57
N ARG A 473 1.81 -15.94 0.13
CA ARG A 473 1.01 -14.87 -0.47
C ARG A 473 1.87 -13.93 -1.31
N ALA A 474 3.02 -13.48 -0.80
CA ALA A 474 3.92 -12.55 -1.49
C ALA A 474 4.54 -13.11 -2.78
N THR A 475 4.67 -14.45 -2.88
CA THR A 475 5.18 -15.13 -4.09
C THR A 475 4.08 -15.58 -5.05
N ASN A 476 2.81 -15.24 -4.76
CA ASN A 476 1.61 -15.75 -5.44
C ASN A 476 1.60 -17.29 -5.56
N THR A 477 2.01 -17.98 -4.49
CA THR A 477 2.11 -19.44 -4.44
C THR A 477 1.08 -19.99 -3.47
N LYS A 478 0.22 -20.91 -3.92
CA LYS A 478 -0.74 -21.59 -3.03
C LYS A 478 0.02 -22.41 -1.98
N LEU A 479 -0.28 -22.17 -0.70
CA LEU A 479 0.31 -22.95 0.39
C LEU A 479 -0.14 -24.42 0.24
N PRO A 480 0.79 -25.39 0.11
CA PRO A 480 0.42 -26.80 0.01
C PRO A 480 -0.42 -27.26 1.19
N LYS A 481 -1.38 -28.15 0.94
CA LYS A 481 -2.28 -28.63 1.98
C LYS A 481 -1.52 -29.26 3.14
N GLU A 482 -0.44 -29.97 2.86
CA GLU A 482 0.43 -30.61 3.85
C GLU A 482 1.11 -29.59 4.77
N LEU A 483 1.37 -28.37 4.31
CA LEU A 483 1.90 -27.27 5.13
C LEU A 483 0.77 -26.50 5.82
N ALA A 484 -0.38 -26.32 5.17
CA ALA A 484 -1.56 -25.71 5.78
C ALA A 484 -2.08 -26.53 6.98
N ASP A 485 -2.28 -27.84 6.79
CA ASP A 485 -2.73 -28.78 7.84
C ASP A 485 -1.73 -28.84 9.02
N ARG A 486 -0.44 -28.53 8.79
CA ARG A 486 0.59 -28.45 9.83
C ARG A 486 0.50 -27.19 10.69
N ILE A 487 -0.05 -26.09 10.19
CA ILE A 487 -0.15 -24.83 10.95
C ILE A 487 -0.96 -25.02 12.22
N GLU A 488 -2.11 -25.70 12.12
CA GLU A 488 -3.00 -26.00 13.25
C GLU A 488 -2.37 -26.93 14.30
N ALA A 489 -1.31 -27.65 13.93
CA ALA A 489 -0.56 -28.55 14.82
C ALA A 489 0.67 -27.89 15.47
N LEU A 490 1.05 -26.67 15.08
CA LEU A 490 2.20 -25.96 15.64
C LEU A 490 1.94 -25.54 17.08
N LYS A 491 2.97 -25.65 17.94
CA LYS A 491 2.92 -25.20 19.33
C LYS A 491 4.05 -24.23 19.62
N SER A 492 3.78 -23.25 20.48
CA SER A 492 4.76 -22.21 20.85
C SER A 492 5.93 -22.71 21.70
N ASP A 493 5.82 -23.91 22.28
CA ASP A 493 6.85 -24.58 23.09
C ASP A 493 7.72 -25.58 22.30
N ASP A 494 7.33 -25.97 21.08
CA ASP A 494 8.10 -26.85 20.20
C ASP A 494 8.96 -26.04 19.21
N GLU A 495 10.00 -25.37 19.71
CA GLU A 495 10.93 -24.57 18.90
C GLU A 495 11.54 -25.38 17.74
N LYS A 496 11.83 -26.67 17.97
CA LYS A 496 12.35 -27.58 16.94
C LYS A 496 11.32 -27.87 15.85
N GLY A 497 10.05 -28.05 16.22
CA GLY A 497 8.92 -28.18 15.31
C GLY A 497 8.69 -26.92 14.48
N LEU A 498 8.74 -25.75 15.12
CA LEU A 498 8.63 -24.44 14.46
C LEU A 498 9.78 -24.22 13.47
N LYS A 499 11.04 -24.47 13.87
CA LYS A 499 12.22 -24.36 13.00
C LYS A 499 12.09 -25.30 11.80
N LYS A 500 11.70 -26.55 12.04
CA LYS A 500 11.49 -27.52 10.97
C LYS A 500 10.39 -27.06 10.01
N PHE A 501 9.26 -26.56 10.52
CA PHE A 501 8.17 -26.06 9.68
C PHE A 501 8.60 -24.89 8.79
N LEU A 502 9.31 -23.89 9.34
CA LEU A 502 9.85 -22.77 8.58
C LEU A 502 10.84 -23.21 7.50
N ALA A 503 11.74 -24.14 7.82
CA ALA A 503 12.70 -24.68 6.85
C ALA A 503 11.99 -25.47 5.74
N ASP A 504 11.07 -26.38 6.08
CA ASP A 504 10.29 -27.16 5.11
C ASP A 504 9.46 -26.26 4.17
N ALA A 505 8.87 -25.18 4.72
CA ALA A 505 8.15 -24.16 3.96
C ALA A 505 9.08 -23.37 3.02
N ARG A 506 10.27 -22.99 3.48
CA ARG A 506 11.27 -22.30 2.65
C ARG A 506 11.82 -23.18 1.54
N GLU A 507 12.05 -24.47 1.79
CA GLU A 507 12.49 -25.44 0.79
C GLU A 507 11.42 -25.67 -0.29
N ASN A 508 10.15 -25.79 0.11
CA ASN A 508 9.04 -26.01 -0.80
C ASN A 508 8.83 -24.86 -1.81
N LEU A 509 9.12 -23.61 -1.43
CA LEU A 509 9.10 -22.46 -2.34
C LEU A 509 10.25 -22.45 -3.37
N GLY A 510 11.31 -23.22 -3.16
CA GLY A 510 12.48 -23.24 -4.05
C GLY A 510 13.29 -21.93 -4.08
N ASN A 511 14.35 -21.95 -4.88
CA ASN A 511 15.30 -20.85 -5.07
C ASN A 511 14.85 -19.92 -6.22
N ARG A 512 13.65 -19.35 -6.07
CA ARG A 512 13.04 -18.46 -7.07
C ARG A 512 13.76 -17.11 -7.16
N ASP A 513 13.69 -16.47 -8.32
CA ASP A 513 14.31 -15.16 -8.58
C ASP A 513 13.75 -14.04 -7.69
N ASP A 514 12.47 -14.09 -7.33
CA ASP A 514 11.82 -13.16 -6.39
C ASP A 514 12.22 -13.40 -4.91
N LEU A 515 12.81 -14.55 -4.59
CA LEU A 515 13.25 -14.95 -3.24
C LEU A 515 14.77 -14.97 -3.04
N LYS A 516 15.55 -14.52 -4.04
CA LYS A 516 17.02 -14.45 -3.97
C LYS A 516 17.51 -13.49 -2.88
N GLY A 517 18.65 -13.83 -2.26
CA GLY A 517 19.27 -13.03 -1.21
C GLY A 517 18.46 -13.05 0.10
N SER A 518 18.30 -11.89 0.73
CA SER A 518 17.55 -11.72 1.97
C SER A 518 16.03 -11.77 1.80
N LYS A 519 15.52 -11.58 0.57
CA LYS A 519 14.10 -11.27 0.28
C LYS A 519 13.10 -12.22 0.92
N ALA A 520 13.40 -13.53 0.97
CA ALA A 520 12.52 -14.49 1.62
C ALA A 520 12.34 -14.20 3.12
N THR A 521 13.44 -13.88 3.81
CA THR A 521 13.46 -13.46 5.21
C THR A 521 12.72 -12.14 5.36
N ASP A 522 13.04 -11.15 4.53
CA ASP A 522 12.49 -9.80 4.63
C ASP A 522 10.95 -9.80 4.49
N LEU A 523 10.42 -10.48 3.46
CA LEU A 523 8.98 -10.65 3.22
C LEU A 523 8.27 -11.38 4.37
N ALA A 524 8.89 -12.44 4.91
CA ALA A 524 8.32 -13.20 6.02
C ALA A 524 8.31 -12.38 7.32
N LEU A 525 9.38 -11.64 7.63
CA LEU A 525 9.48 -10.78 8.80
C LEU A 525 8.52 -9.59 8.75
N GLN A 526 8.41 -8.92 7.60
CA GLN A 526 7.46 -7.82 7.39
C GLN A 526 6.03 -8.28 7.69
N ARG A 527 5.60 -9.43 7.15
CA ARG A 527 4.25 -9.96 7.38
C ARG A 527 4.03 -10.47 8.80
N MET A 528 5.04 -11.09 9.40
CA MET A 528 4.99 -11.54 10.80
C MET A 528 4.80 -10.37 11.77
N LEU A 529 5.57 -9.29 11.62
CA LEU A 529 5.51 -8.14 12.54
C LEU A 529 4.29 -7.27 12.32
N HIS A 530 3.87 -7.08 11.06
CA HIS A 530 2.65 -6.35 10.73
C HIS A 530 1.38 -7.06 11.24
N SER A 531 1.41 -8.39 11.42
CA SER A 531 0.29 -9.11 12.08
C SER A 531 0.12 -8.80 13.58
N LEU A 532 1.03 -8.04 14.19
CA LEU A 532 0.96 -7.64 15.60
C LEU A 532 0.18 -6.33 15.77
N ASP A 533 0.56 -5.30 15.02
CA ASP A 533 -0.10 -3.99 14.88
C ASP A 533 0.50 -3.19 13.70
N PRO A 534 -0.12 -2.07 13.24
CA PRO A 534 0.31 -1.38 12.03
C PRO A 534 1.55 -0.51 12.25
N TYR A 535 2.11 -0.49 13.47
CA TYR A 535 3.30 0.27 13.82
C TYR A 535 4.55 -0.60 13.98
N SER A 536 4.36 -1.93 13.99
CA SER A 536 5.41 -2.93 14.14
C SER A 536 5.80 -3.47 12.76
N THR A 537 7.08 -3.36 12.40
CA THR A 537 7.56 -3.72 11.06
C THR A 537 9.05 -4.06 11.06
N TYR A 538 9.47 -4.79 10.03
CA TYR A 538 10.88 -5.05 9.71
C TYR A 538 11.34 -4.07 8.65
N ILE A 539 12.47 -3.43 8.90
CA ILE A 539 13.10 -2.43 8.06
C ILE A 539 14.34 -3.08 7.46
N ASP A 540 14.24 -3.45 6.18
CA ASP A 540 15.35 -4.02 5.42
C ASP A 540 16.43 -2.96 5.08
N ALA A 541 17.56 -3.42 4.56
CA ALA A 541 18.71 -2.57 4.23
C ALA A 541 18.44 -1.49 3.16
N GLU A 542 17.43 -1.66 2.30
CA GLU A 542 17.03 -0.66 1.30
C GLU A 542 16.11 0.40 1.92
N ALA A 543 15.14 -0.04 2.73
CA ALA A 543 14.21 0.83 3.46
C ALA A 543 14.89 1.67 4.57
N LEU A 544 15.93 1.12 5.21
CA LEU A 544 16.61 1.72 6.38
C LEU A 544 17.05 3.16 6.14
N HIS A 545 17.68 3.46 5.00
CA HIS A 545 18.16 4.80 4.71
C HIS A 545 17.03 5.84 4.61
N ALA A 546 15.89 5.47 4.02
CA ALA A 546 14.72 6.34 3.92
C ALA A 546 14.07 6.56 5.30
N PHE A 547 14.04 5.51 6.13
CA PHE A 547 13.53 5.57 7.50
C PHE A 547 14.39 6.48 8.40
N GLU A 548 15.72 6.39 8.31
CA GLU A 548 16.63 7.27 9.05
C GLU A 548 16.41 8.75 8.71
N ILE A 549 16.29 9.08 7.42
CA ILE A 549 16.07 10.45 6.94
C ILE A 549 14.78 11.04 7.54
N GLY A 550 13.66 10.29 7.44
CA GLY A 550 12.36 10.74 7.94
C GLY A 550 12.30 10.88 9.47
N THR A 551 13.08 10.06 10.19
CA THR A 551 13.09 10.06 11.66
C THR A 551 14.00 11.16 12.23
N LYS A 552 15.21 11.32 11.69
CA LYS A 552 16.20 12.28 12.21
C LYS A 552 15.91 13.73 11.80
N GLN A 553 15.14 13.96 10.72
CA GLN A 553 14.98 15.27 10.06
C GLN A 553 16.33 15.92 9.68
N GLU A 554 17.34 15.07 9.51
CA GLU A 554 18.67 15.40 9.00
C GLU A 554 19.02 14.44 7.87
N PHE A 555 19.53 14.97 6.76
CA PHE A 555 19.99 14.16 5.63
C PHE A 555 21.19 14.80 4.93
N ILE A 556 21.96 14.00 4.19
CA ILE A 556 23.03 14.51 3.34
C ILE A 556 22.46 14.83 1.95
N GLY A 557 22.57 16.07 1.50
CA GLY A 557 22.08 16.47 0.18
C GLY A 557 22.36 17.93 -0.13
N VAL A 558 21.51 18.52 -0.96
CA VAL A 558 21.57 19.96 -1.33
C VAL A 558 20.50 20.81 -0.63
N GLY A 559 19.50 20.17 -0.03
CA GLY A 559 18.41 20.81 0.73
C GLY A 559 17.46 21.65 -0.11
N ILE A 560 16.67 20.96 -0.94
CA ILE A 560 15.56 21.52 -1.73
C ILE A 560 14.32 20.63 -1.58
N GLN A 561 13.14 21.23 -1.59
CA GLN A 561 11.88 20.56 -1.86
C GLN A 561 11.56 20.69 -3.34
N ILE A 562 11.09 19.61 -3.96
CA ILE A 562 10.82 19.54 -5.39
C ILE A 562 9.45 18.91 -5.68
N GLN A 563 8.87 19.32 -6.79
CA GLN A 563 7.64 18.77 -7.35
C GLN A 563 7.81 18.54 -8.86
N LYS A 564 6.95 17.71 -9.43
CA LYS A 564 6.87 17.56 -10.89
C LYS A 564 6.26 18.83 -11.49
N ASP A 565 6.87 19.38 -12.53
CA ASP A 565 6.27 20.45 -13.31
C ASP A 565 5.46 19.86 -14.46
N LEU A 566 4.13 19.86 -14.35
CA LEU A 566 3.26 19.27 -15.38
C LEU A 566 3.39 19.94 -16.77
N PRO A 567 3.58 21.27 -16.90
CA PRO A 567 3.77 21.92 -18.21
C PRO A 567 5.09 21.54 -18.91
N THR A 568 6.24 21.56 -18.21
CA THR A 568 7.54 21.25 -18.83
C THR A 568 7.94 19.78 -18.77
N ASP A 569 7.29 19.00 -17.91
CA ASP A 569 7.65 17.62 -17.52
C ASP A 569 9.05 17.50 -16.86
N MET A 570 9.58 18.63 -16.40
CA MET A 570 10.82 18.70 -15.64
C MET A 570 10.51 18.78 -14.15
N ILE A 571 11.51 19.07 -13.32
CA ILE A 571 11.34 19.20 -11.88
C ILE A 571 11.35 20.66 -11.48
N ARG A 572 10.29 21.11 -10.81
CA ARG A 572 10.21 22.45 -10.21
C ARG A 572 10.68 22.42 -8.77
N VAL A 573 11.50 23.39 -8.37
CA VAL A 573 11.81 23.66 -6.96
C VAL A 573 10.59 24.28 -6.30
N SER A 574 9.99 23.57 -5.34
CA SER A 574 8.89 24.07 -4.53
C SER A 574 9.39 25.12 -3.52
N THR A 575 10.51 24.83 -2.84
CA THR A 575 11.28 25.82 -2.08
C THR A 575 12.68 25.26 -1.74
N PRO A 576 13.75 26.07 -1.69
CA PRO A 576 14.98 25.68 -1.01
C PRO A 576 14.75 25.59 0.51
N LEU A 577 15.54 24.78 1.21
CA LEU A 577 15.53 24.71 2.68
C LEU A 577 16.51 25.75 3.26
N ARG A 578 16.07 26.53 4.26
CA ARG A 578 16.85 27.64 4.84
C ARG A 578 18.25 27.18 5.28
N GLY A 579 19.28 27.90 4.85
CA GLY A 579 20.68 27.62 5.19
C GLY A 579 21.32 26.42 4.47
N SER A 580 20.59 25.71 3.60
CA SER A 580 21.12 24.61 2.80
C SER A 580 22.18 25.05 1.77
N PRO A 581 22.96 24.13 1.18
CA PRO A 581 23.81 24.41 0.03
C PRO A 581 23.05 25.07 -1.13
N ALA A 582 21.84 24.60 -1.46
CA ALA A 582 21.02 25.17 -2.52
C ALA A 582 20.53 26.59 -2.19
N HIS A 583 20.09 26.84 -0.95
CA HIS A 583 19.70 28.18 -0.49
C HIS A 583 20.89 29.15 -0.57
N LYS A 584 22.06 28.74 -0.08
CA LYS A 584 23.30 29.53 -0.11
C LYS A 584 23.80 29.79 -1.54
N ALA A 585 23.58 28.86 -2.46
CA ALA A 585 23.90 29.03 -3.87
C ALA A 585 22.91 29.93 -4.62
N GLY A 586 21.76 30.26 -4.04
CA GLY A 586 20.75 31.12 -4.66
C GLY A 586 19.78 30.39 -5.60
N ILE A 587 19.56 29.08 -5.41
CA ILE A 587 18.40 28.36 -5.98
C ILE A 587 17.13 28.89 -5.31
N MET A 588 16.06 29.07 -6.09
CA MET A 588 14.84 29.74 -5.66
C MET A 588 13.58 28.92 -5.96
N THR A 589 12.52 29.21 -5.20
CA THR A 589 11.16 28.78 -5.48
C THR A 589 10.76 29.09 -6.93
N GLY A 590 10.24 28.09 -7.62
CA GLY A 590 9.78 28.18 -9.00
C GLY A 590 10.83 27.80 -10.06
N ASP A 591 12.10 27.64 -9.70
CA ASP A 591 13.15 27.19 -10.63
C ASP A 591 12.80 25.83 -11.25
N ILE A 592 12.94 25.70 -12.57
CA ILE A 592 12.86 24.42 -13.27
C ILE A 592 14.27 23.84 -13.36
N ILE A 593 14.57 22.81 -12.58
CA ILE A 593 15.79 22.02 -12.76
C ILE A 593 15.67 21.37 -14.15
N THR A 594 16.65 21.59 -15.02
CA THR A 594 16.71 20.97 -16.35
C THR A 594 17.65 19.78 -16.34
N LYS A 595 18.86 19.94 -15.80
CA LYS A 595 19.90 18.90 -15.75
C LYS A 595 20.58 18.81 -14.40
N ILE A 596 21.06 17.61 -14.09
CA ILE A 596 21.91 17.30 -12.94
C ILE A 596 23.20 16.66 -13.48
N ILE A 597 24.36 17.04 -12.96
CA ILE A 597 25.65 16.49 -13.36
C ILE A 597 26.39 15.96 -12.13
N ASN A 598 26.67 14.66 -12.13
CA ASN A 598 27.42 13.97 -11.08
C ASN A 598 28.84 13.65 -11.58
N LYS A 599 29.85 14.12 -10.85
CA LYS A 599 31.28 13.74 -11.07
C LYS A 599 31.68 12.50 -10.24
N TYR A 600 30.86 12.10 -9.28
CA TYR A 600 31.15 11.04 -8.31
C TYR A 600 29.96 10.08 -8.17
N ASP A 601 30.25 8.81 -7.88
CA ASP A 601 29.23 7.82 -7.52
C ASP A 601 28.66 8.05 -6.10
N LYS A 602 27.64 7.27 -5.72
CA LYS A 602 27.02 7.35 -4.38
C LYS A 602 27.99 7.06 -3.23
N LYS A 603 29.08 6.31 -3.47
CA LYS A 603 30.13 5.99 -2.48
C LYS A 603 31.22 7.07 -2.44
N GLY A 604 31.15 8.08 -3.30
CA GLY A 604 32.10 9.18 -3.43
C GLY A 604 33.37 8.83 -4.22
N LYS A 605 33.34 7.78 -5.05
CA LYS A 605 34.41 7.50 -6.02
C LYS A 605 34.20 8.38 -7.26
N LEU A 606 35.27 8.95 -7.80
CA LEU A 606 35.23 9.71 -9.05
C LEU A 606 34.79 8.79 -10.21
N LEU A 607 33.85 9.26 -11.03
CA LEU A 607 33.42 8.57 -12.25
C LEU A 607 34.45 8.79 -13.37
N ALA A 608 34.55 7.84 -14.32
CA ALA A 608 35.43 7.99 -15.48
C ALA A 608 34.98 9.14 -16.39
N GLU A 609 33.66 9.31 -16.53
CA GLU A 609 33.02 10.44 -17.20
C GLU A 609 31.91 11.00 -16.29
N PRO A 610 31.64 12.32 -16.29
CA PRO A 610 30.53 12.89 -15.54
C PRO A 610 29.17 12.37 -16.03
N GLU A 611 28.36 11.84 -15.12
CA GLU A 611 26.99 11.44 -15.41
C GLU A 611 26.13 12.71 -15.59
N VAL A 612 25.68 12.98 -16.81
CA VAL A 612 24.76 14.08 -17.14
C VAL A 612 23.34 13.54 -17.26
N ILE A 613 22.47 13.93 -16.33
CA ILE A 613 21.07 13.53 -16.27
C ILE A 613 20.18 14.68 -16.75
N ASP A 614 19.37 14.46 -17.78
CA ASP A 614 18.21 15.32 -18.07
C ASP A 614 17.05 14.93 -17.14
N THR A 615 16.39 15.92 -16.56
CA THR A 615 15.29 15.70 -15.58
C THR A 615 13.92 15.55 -16.23
N LYS A 616 13.81 15.86 -17.52
CA LYS A 616 12.58 15.73 -18.30
C LYS A 616 12.12 14.27 -18.32
N GLY A 617 10.88 14.02 -17.92
CA GLY A 617 10.29 12.68 -17.85
C GLY A 617 10.65 11.87 -16.60
N LEU A 618 11.63 12.30 -15.80
CA LEU A 618 11.97 11.60 -14.55
C LEU A 618 10.91 11.81 -13.46
N SER A 619 10.77 10.83 -12.57
CA SER A 619 10.00 11.00 -11.33
C SER A 619 10.78 11.86 -10.33
N THR A 620 10.08 12.42 -9.34
CA THR A 620 10.74 13.10 -8.20
C THR A 620 11.65 12.13 -7.43
N SER A 621 11.28 10.86 -7.30
CA SER A 621 12.08 9.82 -6.64
C SER A 621 13.40 9.56 -7.35
N ASP A 622 13.40 9.46 -8.69
CA ASP A 622 14.61 9.23 -9.46
C ASP A 622 15.55 10.44 -9.40
N VAL A 623 14.98 11.64 -9.45
CA VAL A 623 15.75 12.89 -9.29
C VAL A 623 16.36 13.00 -7.90
N VAL A 624 15.63 12.65 -6.83
CA VAL A 624 16.18 12.54 -5.47
C VAL A 624 17.33 11.52 -5.44
N LYS A 625 17.16 10.32 -6.02
CA LYS A 625 18.20 9.28 -6.10
C LYS A 625 19.47 9.73 -6.84
N LYS A 626 19.39 10.73 -7.74
CA LYS A 626 20.53 11.33 -8.46
C LYS A 626 21.14 12.55 -7.76
N ILE A 627 20.33 13.31 -7.00
CA ILE A 627 20.80 14.46 -6.20
C ILE A 627 21.52 13.98 -4.93
N LEU A 628 21.05 12.91 -4.27
CA LEU A 628 21.70 12.33 -3.09
C LEU A 628 23.07 11.72 -3.43
N GLY A 629 23.97 11.68 -2.44
CA GLY A 629 25.33 11.16 -2.58
C GLY A 629 26.17 11.47 -1.34
N LYS A 630 27.43 11.01 -1.31
CA LYS A 630 28.33 11.18 -0.15
C LYS A 630 28.56 12.65 0.21
N GLU A 631 28.60 12.93 1.50
CA GLU A 631 28.88 14.27 2.04
C GLU A 631 30.19 14.84 1.50
N GLY A 632 30.19 16.15 1.22
CA GLY A 632 31.33 16.88 0.68
C GLY A 632 31.55 16.72 -0.83
N THR A 633 30.87 15.79 -1.52
CA THR A 633 30.98 15.67 -2.98
C THR A 633 30.19 16.78 -3.70
N PRO A 634 30.68 17.28 -4.86
CA PRO A 634 29.94 18.23 -5.68
C PRO A 634 28.84 17.54 -6.50
N VAL A 635 27.77 18.30 -6.76
CA VAL A 635 26.77 18.05 -7.79
C VAL A 635 26.48 19.37 -8.50
N THR A 636 26.47 19.37 -9.82
CA THR A 636 26.09 20.57 -10.59
C THR A 636 24.63 20.46 -10.99
N MET A 637 23.87 21.52 -10.80
CA MET A 637 22.47 21.62 -11.22
C MET A 637 22.33 22.77 -12.22
N ILE A 638 21.75 22.47 -13.38
CA ILE A 638 21.36 23.49 -14.36
C ILE A 638 19.86 23.70 -14.18
N VAL A 639 19.44 24.95 -14.05
CA VAL A 639 18.03 25.33 -13.88
C VAL A 639 17.64 26.42 -14.87
N ARG A 640 16.37 26.44 -15.29
CA ARG A 640 15.73 27.55 -15.97
C ARG A 640 14.89 28.34 -14.98
N ARG A 641 15.20 29.62 -14.84
CA ARG A 641 14.49 30.58 -13.99
C ARG A 641 13.73 31.57 -14.86
N GLU A 642 12.43 31.68 -14.62
CA GLU A 642 11.59 32.73 -15.18
C GLU A 642 11.81 34.03 -14.41
N MET A 643 12.29 35.07 -15.09
CA MET A 643 12.54 36.42 -14.58
C MET A 643 11.57 37.40 -15.22
N THR A 644 11.53 38.64 -14.72
CA THR A 644 10.74 39.74 -15.30
C THR A 644 11.15 40.11 -16.74
N ASP A 645 12.38 39.77 -17.14
CA ASP A 645 12.94 40.03 -18.48
C ASP A 645 13.04 38.78 -19.37
N GLY A 646 12.42 37.65 -18.98
CA GLY A 646 12.39 36.39 -19.74
C GLY A 646 12.96 35.20 -18.96
N VAL A 647 13.27 34.10 -19.66
CA VAL A 647 13.79 32.87 -19.03
C VAL A 647 15.31 32.79 -19.16
N LYS A 648 16.02 32.71 -18.03
CA LYS A 648 17.49 32.52 -17.99
C LYS A 648 17.82 31.09 -17.57
N GLU A 649 18.85 30.50 -18.18
CA GLU A 649 19.47 29.27 -17.70
C GLU A 649 20.63 29.60 -16.76
N LEU A 650 20.67 28.96 -15.59
CA LEU A 650 21.62 29.21 -14.51
C LEU A 650 22.25 27.88 -14.09
N THR A 651 23.57 27.89 -13.88
CA THR A 651 24.32 26.70 -13.43
C THR A 651 24.82 26.90 -12.00
N PHE A 652 24.47 25.98 -11.11
CA PHE A 652 24.87 25.98 -9.71
C PHE A 652 25.73 24.76 -9.39
N GLU A 653 26.97 24.96 -8.93
CA GLU A 653 27.79 23.88 -8.34
C GLU A 653 27.55 23.83 -6.83
N LEU A 654 26.97 22.72 -6.37
CA LEU A 654 26.51 22.53 -5.00
C LEU A 654 27.36 21.47 -4.32
N LYS A 655 27.94 21.79 -3.16
CA LYS A 655 28.60 20.80 -2.31
C LYS A 655 27.55 20.12 -1.42
N ARG A 656 27.40 18.80 -1.54
CA ARG A 656 26.50 18.03 -0.66
C ARG A 656 26.93 18.19 0.79
N GLY A 657 25.98 18.42 1.68
CA GLY A 657 26.23 18.58 3.11
C GLY A 657 25.03 18.16 3.94
N ARG A 658 25.23 18.07 5.26
CA ARG A 658 24.14 17.89 6.23
C ARG A 658 23.11 19.02 6.14
N ILE A 659 21.86 18.63 5.93
CA ILE A 659 20.69 19.50 5.89
C ILE A 659 19.90 19.27 7.18
N GLN A 660 19.60 20.33 7.93
CA GLN A 660 18.65 20.29 9.05
C GLN A 660 17.32 20.88 8.56
N VAL A 661 16.21 20.17 8.77
CA VAL A 661 14.86 20.69 8.47
C VAL A 661 14.36 21.51 9.65
N GLU A 662 13.80 22.69 9.38
CA GLU A 662 13.19 23.55 10.41
C GLU A 662 11.91 22.90 10.94
N THR A 663 11.82 22.72 12.26
CA THR A 663 10.64 22.14 12.93
C THR A 663 9.87 23.14 13.80
N VAL A 664 10.47 24.29 14.11
CA VAL A 664 9.87 25.38 14.89
C VAL A 664 9.59 26.54 13.93
N LEU A 665 8.33 26.77 13.61
CA LEU A 665 7.87 27.73 12.61
C LEU A 665 7.02 28.84 13.25
N GLY A 666 6.90 29.98 12.57
CA GLY A 666 6.09 31.12 13.00
C GLY A 666 4.91 31.41 12.08
N THR A 667 4.37 32.62 12.13
CA THR A 667 3.21 33.09 11.35
C THR A 667 3.54 33.36 9.89
N SER A 668 4.77 33.83 9.61
CA SER A 668 5.24 34.13 8.26
C SER A 668 6.77 34.13 8.20
N ARG A 669 7.33 33.97 6.99
CA ARG A 669 8.75 34.25 6.74
C ARG A 669 9.02 35.75 6.90
N LYS A 670 10.20 36.10 7.41
CA LYS A 670 10.72 37.47 7.39
C LYS A 670 11.05 37.90 5.95
N GLU A 671 11.04 39.21 5.70
CA GLU A 671 11.35 39.80 4.38
C GLU A 671 12.75 39.46 3.88
N ASP A 672 13.74 39.34 4.79
CA ASP A 672 15.02 38.72 4.47
C ASP A 672 14.88 37.18 4.52
N PRO A 673 15.10 36.48 3.38
CA PRO A 673 15.08 35.01 3.30
C PRO A 673 15.98 34.30 4.32
N ASN A 674 17.01 34.97 4.83
CA ASN A 674 17.96 34.40 5.79
C ASN A 674 17.49 34.55 7.25
N ALA A 675 16.68 35.56 7.56
CA ALA A 675 16.31 35.96 8.92
C ALA A 675 15.30 35.03 9.62
N GLY A 676 14.67 34.10 8.88
CA GLY A 676 13.80 33.07 9.46
C GLY A 676 12.33 33.47 9.52
N TRP A 677 11.75 33.43 10.72
CA TRP A 677 10.31 33.52 10.97
C TRP A 677 9.91 34.73 11.81
N ASN A 678 8.75 35.29 11.52
CA ASN A 678 7.98 36.14 12.41
C ASN A 678 7.15 35.25 13.33
N TYR A 679 7.17 35.49 14.64
CA TYR A 679 6.43 34.68 15.63
C TYR A 679 5.29 35.43 16.31
N TYR A 680 5.25 36.76 16.24
CA TYR A 680 4.11 37.52 16.74
C TYR A 680 2.94 37.40 15.76
N ILE A 681 1.79 36.93 16.27
CA ILE A 681 0.51 36.97 15.54
C ILE A 681 -0.28 38.25 15.87
N ASP A 682 -0.07 38.79 17.06
CA ASP A 682 -0.53 40.10 17.47
C ASP A 682 0.65 40.82 18.17
N PRO A 683 1.42 41.66 17.44
CA PRO A 683 2.60 42.34 17.99
C PRO A 683 2.25 43.32 19.11
N ASP A 684 1.14 44.06 18.97
CA ASP A 684 0.69 45.07 19.95
C ASP A 684 0.33 44.41 21.30
N SER A 685 -0.37 43.28 21.23
CA SER A 685 -0.71 42.46 22.40
C SER A 685 0.45 41.57 22.85
N LYS A 686 1.54 41.45 22.07
CA LYS A 686 2.64 40.50 22.26
C LYS A 686 2.17 39.04 22.38
N ILE A 687 1.23 38.64 21.53
CA ILE A 687 0.80 37.25 21.40
C ILE A 687 1.71 36.55 20.39
N VAL A 688 2.35 35.48 20.85
CA VAL A 688 3.25 34.64 20.07
C VAL A 688 2.50 33.42 19.54
N TYR A 689 2.77 33.05 18.29
CA TYR A 689 2.37 31.80 17.67
C TYR A 689 3.62 31.02 17.25
N ILE A 690 3.71 29.77 17.70
CA ILE A 690 4.75 28.82 17.32
C ILE A 690 4.09 27.54 16.84
N ARG A 691 4.37 27.13 15.61
CA ARG A 691 3.94 25.84 15.05
C ARG A 691 5.08 24.85 15.11
N LEU A 692 4.83 23.68 15.69
CA LEU A 692 5.76 22.55 15.62
C LEU A 692 5.28 21.58 14.54
N THR A 693 6.09 21.34 13.51
CA THR A 693 5.73 20.39 12.43
C THR A 693 6.06 18.94 12.78
N GLN A 694 7.09 18.72 13.60
CA GLN A 694 7.52 17.40 14.10
C GLN A 694 8.37 17.58 15.36
N PHE A 695 8.45 16.56 16.21
CA PHE A 695 9.39 16.48 17.34
C PHE A 695 10.70 15.80 16.88
N ALA A 696 11.60 16.55 16.25
CA ALA A 696 12.91 16.09 15.83
C ALA A 696 13.96 16.23 16.97
N LEU A 697 15.14 15.64 16.78
CA LEU A 697 16.23 15.63 17.77
C LEU A 697 16.61 17.03 18.30
N ASN A 698 16.54 18.04 17.44
CA ASN A 698 16.92 19.42 17.77
C ASN A 698 15.72 20.34 18.12
N THR A 699 14.47 19.87 18.03
CA THR A 699 13.27 20.74 18.13
C THR A 699 13.17 21.45 19.48
N GLU A 700 13.45 20.75 20.58
CA GLU A 700 13.47 21.33 21.93
C GLU A 700 14.50 22.46 22.06
N ARG A 701 15.73 22.23 21.59
CA ARG A 701 16.82 23.22 21.58
C ARG A 701 16.44 24.47 20.79
N ASP A 702 15.88 24.26 19.61
CA ASP A 702 15.52 25.34 18.69
C ASP A 702 14.31 26.13 19.23
N LEU A 703 13.35 25.47 19.88
CA LEU A 703 12.26 26.13 20.61
C LEU A 703 12.78 26.93 21.81
N LYS A 704 13.70 26.37 22.61
CA LYS A 704 14.39 27.07 23.71
C LYS A 704 15.18 28.28 23.23
N ALA A 705 15.71 28.27 22.01
CA ALA A 705 16.34 29.44 21.40
C ALA A 705 15.31 30.51 20.99
N VAL A 706 14.25 30.11 20.28
CA VAL A 706 13.17 31.02 19.84
C VAL A 706 12.50 31.71 21.02
N ILE A 707 12.11 30.98 22.06
CA ILE A 707 11.44 31.57 23.24
C ILE A 707 12.36 32.59 23.92
N ARG A 708 13.65 32.27 24.15
CA ARG A 708 14.60 33.20 24.79
C ARG A 708 14.86 34.48 23.99
N GLU A 709 14.74 34.45 22.67
CA GLU A 709 14.81 35.66 21.85
C GLU A 709 13.53 36.50 21.99
N LEU A 710 12.35 35.86 21.94
CA LEU A 710 11.05 36.54 22.08
C LEU A 710 10.84 37.12 23.49
N GLU A 711 11.41 36.50 24.53
CA GLU A 711 11.37 37.01 25.90
C GLU A 711 12.06 38.37 26.08
N LYS A 712 12.99 38.77 25.19
CA LYS A 712 13.63 40.09 25.23
C LYS A 712 12.65 41.22 24.91
N ASP A 713 11.76 40.96 23.96
CA ASP A 713 10.68 41.88 23.58
C ASP A 713 9.43 41.68 24.47
N GLY A 714 9.30 40.50 25.09
CA GLY A 714 8.26 40.13 26.04
C GLY A 714 7.12 39.32 25.41
N ILE A 715 6.58 38.37 26.18
CA ILE A 715 5.49 37.47 25.74
C ILE A 715 4.31 37.61 26.71
N ASN A 716 3.14 38.00 26.20
CA ASN A 716 1.91 38.10 27.00
C ASN A 716 0.96 36.90 26.81
N GLY A 717 1.18 36.08 25.79
CA GLY A 717 0.42 34.86 25.51
C GLY A 717 1.09 34.04 24.42
N LEU A 718 0.95 32.72 24.49
CA LEU A 718 1.53 31.78 23.52
C LEU A 718 0.46 30.84 22.94
N ILE A 719 0.47 30.69 21.62
CA ILE A 719 -0.24 29.64 20.88
C ILE A 719 0.79 28.64 20.39
N LEU A 720 0.70 27.40 20.86
CA LEU A 720 1.51 26.27 20.41
C LEU A 720 0.68 25.42 19.44
N ASP A 721 0.98 25.50 18.15
CA ASP A 721 0.24 24.75 17.13
C ASP A 721 0.89 23.39 16.85
N LEU A 722 0.14 22.33 17.15
CA LEU A 722 0.49 20.92 16.93
C LEU A 722 -0.43 20.26 15.89
N ARG A 723 -1.26 21.03 15.17
CA ARG A 723 -2.11 20.51 14.08
C ARG A 723 -1.23 19.93 12.98
N PHE A 724 -1.63 18.76 12.47
CA PHE A 724 -0.88 17.97 11.48
C PHE A 724 0.52 17.53 11.92
N ASN A 725 0.86 17.57 13.22
CA ASN A 725 2.13 17.08 13.75
C ASN A 725 2.03 15.60 14.19
N PRO A 726 2.64 14.64 13.46
CA PRO A 726 2.54 13.21 13.74
C PRO A 726 3.36 12.74 14.96
N GLY A 727 3.99 13.67 15.69
CA GLY A 727 4.81 13.41 16.86
C GLY A 727 6.30 13.35 16.51
N GLY A 728 7.03 12.41 17.11
CA GLY A 728 8.47 12.25 16.93
C GLY A 728 9.17 11.73 18.19
N TYR A 729 10.37 12.23 18.48
CA TYR A 729 11.17 11.80 19.62
C TYR A 729 10.52 12.12 20.97
N LEU A 730 10.39 11.08 21.80
CA LEU A 730 9.91 11.17 23.17
C LEU A 730 10.68 12.19 24.00
N ASP A 731 12.01 12.16 23.99
CA ASP A 731 12.80 13.03 24.86
C ASP A 731 12.60 14.51 24.50
N SER A 732 12.44 14.84 23.20
CA SER A 732 12.03 16.19 22.78
C SER A 732 10.60 16.54 23.22
N ALA A 733 9.67 15.58 23.28
CA ALA A 733 8.31 15.81 23.78
C ALA A 733 8.33 16.11 25.29
N VAL A 734 9.16 15.39 26.04
CA VAL A 734 9.37 15.58 27.47
C VAL A 734 10.01 16.94 27.73
N GLY A 735 11.13 17.25 27.08
CA GLY A 735 11.83 18.54 27.26
C GLY A 735 11.02 19.76 26.79
N ILE A 736 10.08 19.59 25.87
CA ILE A 736 9.11 20.63 25.48
C ILE A 736 7.94 20.72 26.47
N SER A 737 7.52 19.63 27.09
CA SER A 737 6.49 19.66 28.16
C SER A 737 7.03 20.34 29.42
N ASP A 738 8.27 20.02 29.79
CA ASP A 738 9.04 20.61 30.90
C ASP A 738 9.22 22.13 30.78
N LEU A 739 9.19 22.68 29.55
CA LEU A 739 9.14 24.14 29.36
C LEU A 739 7.87 24.80 29.86
N PHE A 740 6.75 24.07 29.92
CA PHE A 740 5.45 24.68 30.15
C PHE A 740 4.83 24.33 31.49
N ILE A 741 5.26 23.26 32.17
CA ILE A 741 4.82 22.93 33.53
C ILE A 741 5.89 23.30 34.57
N ASP A 742 5.50 23.37 35.84
CA ASP A 742 6.44 23.44 36.96
C ASP A 742 6.86 22.02 37.39
N ASP A 743 6.65 21.64 38.65
CA ASP A 743 6.88 20.27 39.12
C ASP A 743 5.66 19.38 38.86
N GLY A 744 5.85 18.23 38.22
CA GLY A 744 4.73 17.32 37.95
C GLY A 744 5.09 16.14 37.04
N ALA A 745 4.19 15.15 36.91
CA ALA A 745 4.35 14.09 35.92
C ALA A 745 4.09 14.63 34.50
N ILE A 746 4.93 14.27 33.53
CA ILE A 746 4.72 14.61 32.10
C ILE A 746 4.06 13.44 31.38
N VAL A 747 4.68 12.26 31.48
CA VAL A 747 4.21 11.02 30.84
C VAL A 747 4.77 9.82 31.59
N SER A 748 3.98 8.75 31.66
CA SER A 748 4.41 7.45 32.17
C SER A 748 4.46 6.45 31.01
N ILE A 749 5.59 5.77 30.82
CA ILE A 749 5.75 4.69 29.86
C ILE A 749 5.60 3.37 30.61
N ARG A 750 4.58 2.59 30.24
CA ARG A 750 4.27 1.32 30.89
C ARG A 750 4.46 0.18 29.89
N PRO A 751 5.57 -0.57 29.97
CA PRO A 751 5.78 -1.78 29.18
C PRO A 751 4.92 -2.94 29.71
N ARG A 752 4.73 -3.99 28.91
CA ARG A 752 4.09 -5.23 29.37
C ARG A 752 4.88 -5.94 30.47
N VAL A 753 6.20 -5.90 30.37
CA VAL A 753 7.15 -6.57 31.27
C VAL A 753 8.23 -5.58 31.67
N GLY A 754 8.62 -5.57 32.95
CA GLY A 754 9.63 -4.66 33.50
C GLY A 754 9.01 -3.51 34.32
N ARG A 755 9.80 -2.46 34.55
CA ARG A 755 9.38 -1.30 35.34
C ARG A 755 8.80 -0.21 34.42
N SER A 756 7.79 0.50 34.91
CA SER A 756 7.33 1.72 34.25
C SER A 756 8.40 2.82 34.37
N ARG A 757 8.53 3.65 33.35
CA ARG A 757 9.41 4.83 33.35
C ARG A 757 8.56 6.08 33.37
N ASP A 758 8.59 6.79 34.49
CA ASP A 758 7.89 8.06 34.66
C ASP A 758 8.83 9.22 34.34
N PHE A 759 8.36 10.15 33.53
CA PHE A 759 9.02 11.41 33.26
C PHE A 759 8.32 12.52 34.04
N LYS A 760 9.10 13.43 34.61
CA LYS A 760 8.60 14.54 35.43
C LYS A 760 9.23 15.84 34.97
N GLY A 761 8.44 16.91 35.00
CA GLY A 761 8.95 18.27 34.83
C GLY A 761 9.57 18.79 36.12
N THR A 762 10.32 19.87 35.98
CA THR A 762 10.94 20.60 37.08
C THR A 762 10.67 22.10 36.95
N HIS A 763 10.38 22.77 38.07
CA HIS A 763 10.14 24.22 38.09
C HIS A 763 11.30 25.09 37.54
N ALA A 764 12.52 24.54 37.43
CA ALA A 764 13.72 25.29 37.06
C ALA A 764 13.76 25.70 35.58
N GLY A 765 13.25 26.89 35.27
CA GLY A 765 13.25 27.48 33.93
C GLY A 765 11.93 27.28 33.16
N SER A 766 10.87 26.85 33.86
CA SER A 766 9.51 26.78 33.33
C SER A 766 9.04 28.16 32.82
N LYS A 767 8.17 28.14 31.81
CA LYS A 767 7.64 29.31 31.12
C LYS A 767 6.15 29.43 31.41
N VAL A 768 5.82 29.68 32.68
CA VAL A 768 4.45 29.63 33.23
C VAL A 768 3.74 31.00 33.31
N ASP A 769 4.47 32.11 33.19
CA ASP A 769 3.96 33.46 33.47
C ASP A 769 2.83 33.95 32.54
N PHE A 770 2.82 33.46 31.29
CA PHE A 770 1.86 33.82 30.26
C PHE A 770 0.83 32.70 29.97
N PRO A 771 -0.44 33.04 29.65
CA PRO A 771 -1.45 32.08 29.21
C PRO A 771 -1.01 31.33 27.93
N LEU A 772 -1.37 30.06 27.87
CA LEU A 772 -0.99 29.11 26.81
C LEU A 772 -2.24 28.49 26.18
N VAL A 773 -2.29 28.49 24.84
CA VAL A 773 -3.24 27.70 24.03
C VAL A 773 -2.45 26.64 23.26
N VAL A 774 -2.98 25.42 23.18
CA VAL A 774 -2.43 24.36 22.31
C VAL A 774 -3.47 24.01 21.25
N LEU A 775 -3.13 24.15 19.98
CA LEU A 775 -3.99 23.76 18.86
C LEU A 775 -3.67 22.32 18.43
N VAL A 776 -4.71 21.49 18.29
CA VAL A 776 -4.62 20.08 17.88
C VAL A 776 -5.71 19.72 16.88
N ASN A 777 -5.45 18.70 16.07
CA ASN A 777 -6.45 18.08 15.20
C ASN A 777 -6.18 16.57 15.01
N GLY A 778 -6.95 15.90 14.15
CA GLY A 778 -6.78 14.48 13.87
C GLY A 778 -5.39 14.08 13.32
N GLY A 779 -4.57 15.03 12.86
CA GLY A 779 -3.18 14.80 12.47
C GLY A 779 -2.17 14.97 13.62
N SER A 780 -2.59 15.41 14.80
CA SER A 780 -1.78 15.50 16.01
C SER A 780 -1.66 14.11 16.66
N ALA A 781 -0.45 13.52 16.70
CA ALA A 781 -0.23 12.17 17.21
C ALA A 781 1.00 12.03 18.13
N SER A 782 1.02 10.98 18.96
CA SER A 782 2.18 10.55 19.76
C SER A 782 2.78 11.67 20.62
N ALA A 783 3.99 12.17 20.32
CA ALA A 783 4.63 13.29 21.04
C ALA A 783 3.75 14.55 21.12
N SER A 784 2.95 14.85 20.09
CA SER A 784 1.97 15.95 20.11
C SER A 784 0.89 15.74 21.16
N GLU A 785 0.48 14.48 21.38
CA GLU A 785 -0.49 14.07 22.37
C GLU A 785 0.11 14.04 23.77
N ILE A 786 1.39 13.72 23.92
CA ILE A 786 2.12 13.84 25.20
C ILE A 786 2.14 15.30 25.67
N VAL A 787 2.57 16.23 24.81
CA VAL A 787 2.66 17.66 25.16
C VAL A 787 1.27 18.24 25.47
N SER A 788 0.28 18.01 24.60
CA SER A 788 -1.07 18.54 24.81
C SER A 788 -1.79 17.89 26.00
N ALA A 789 -1.61 16.59 26.26
CA ALA A 789 -2.14 15.94 27.45
C ALA A 789 -1.46 16.41 28.73
N CYS A 790 -0.14 16.66 28.70
CA CYS A 790 0.59 17.21 29.85
C CYS A 790 0.08 18.61 30.20
N ILE A 791 -0.03 19.50 29.21
CA ILE A 791 -0.53 20.87 29.42
C ILE A 791 -2.00 20.87 29.89
N GLN A 792 -2.82 19.96 29.38
CA GLN A 792 -4.22 19.80 29.78
C GLN A 792 -4.38 19.24 31.21
N ASP A 793 -3.69 18.14 31.54
CA ASP A 793 -3.85 17.45 32.83
C ASP A 793 -3.29 18.24 34.01
N HIS A 794 -2.40 19.22 33.77
CA HIS A 794 -1.91 20.19 34.75
C HIS A 794 -2.69 21.51 34.79
N GLU A 795 -3.77 21.64 34.01
CA GLU A 795 -4.55 22.89 33.84
C GLU A 795 -3.70 24.12 33.42
N ARG A 796 -2.47 23.89 32.94
CA ARG A 796 -1.49 24.92 32.59
C ARG A 796 -1.94 25.79 31.41
N GLY A 797 -2.63 25.18 30.46
CA GLY A 797 -3.05 25.80 29.21
C GLY A 797 -4.25 25.08 28.63
N ILE A 798 -4.93 25.74 27.69
CA ILE A 798 -6.16 25.21 27.12
C ILE A 798 -5.89 24.55 25.77
N VAL A 799 -6.41 23.33 25.60
CA VAL A 799 -6.34 22.60 24.33
C VAL A 799 -7.56 22.93 23.49
N MET A 800 -7.36 23.29 22.22
CA MET A 800 -8.37 23.78 21.29
C MET A 800 -8.27 23.08 19.92
N GLY A 801 -9.37 23.12 19.15
CA GLY A 801 -9.44 22.55 17.79
C GLY A 801 -10.26 21.26 17.74
N GLU A 802 -9.63 20.16 17.34
CA GLU A 802 -10.28 18.85 17.17
C GLU A 802 -9.55 17.74 17.96
N ARG A 803 -10.24 16.61 18.22
CA ARG A 803 -9.62 15.47 18.91
C ARG A 803 -8.39 14.97 18.15
N SER A 804 -7.32 14.67 18.89
CA SER A 804 -6.07 14.11 18.36
C SER A 804 -6.24 12.67 17.84
N PHE A 805 -5.17 12.12 17.25
CA PHE A 805 -5.19 10.83 16.55
C PHE A 805 -5.47 9.61 17.46
N GLY A 806 -4.93 9.59 18.69
CA GLY A 806 -5.00 8.46 19.63
C GLY A 806 -3.82 7.48 19.57
N LYS A 807 -2.61 7.94 19.26
CA LYS A 807 -1.41 7.08 19.16
C LYS A 807 -0.66 6.98 20.50
N GLY A 808 -1.30 6.37 21.49
CA GLY A 808 -0.71 6.08 22.80
C GLY A 808 0.28 4.90 22.85
N SER A 809 1.00 4.60 21.77
CA SER A 809 1.88 3.43 21.65
C SER A 809 3.36 3.81 21.46
N VAL A 810 4.25 3.12 22.18
CA VAL A 810 5.71 3.33 22.10
C VAL A 810 6.31 2.28 21.18
N GLN A 811 6.97 2.70 20.10
CA GLN A 811 7.78 1.83 19.26
C GLN A 811 9.26 1.95 19.60
N ASN A 812 9.89 0.83 19.94
CA ASN A 812 11.34 0.74 20.01
C ASN A 812 11.89 0.28 18.66
N ILE A 813 13.03 0.87 18.27
CA ILE A 813 13.82 0.45 17.11
C ILE A 813 14.98 -0.39 17.66
N MET A 814 15.21 -1.56 17.08
CA MET A 814 16.23 -2.51 17.50
C MET A 814 17.02 -2.97 16.27
N GLU A 815 18.35 -2.81 16.30
CA GLU A 815 19.22 -3.37 15.27
C GLU A 815 19.10 -4.90 15.25
N LEU A 816 18.99 -5.47 14.05
CA LEU A 816 18.91 -6.90 13.81
C LEU A 816 20.13 -7.36 13.01
N ASP A 817 21.02 -8.10 13.67
CA ASP A 817 22.08 -8.85 12.99
C ASP A 817 21.54 -10.22 12.53
N LEU A 818 21.10 -10.29 11.27
CA LEU A 818 20.61 -11.51 10.63
C LEU A 818 21.61 -12.09 9.61
N GLY A 819 22.85 -11.61 9.60
CA GLY A 819 23.91 -12.04 8.67
C GLY A 819 23.70 -11.68 7.20
N ASN A 820 22.68 -10.86 6.87
CA ASN A 820 22.26 -10.51 5.52
C ASN A 820 22.41 -9.02 5.17
N GLY A 821 22.91 -8.19 6.10
CA GLY A 821 23.05 -6.74 5.98
C GLY A 821 22.58 -6.00 7.23
N PRO A 822 22.66 -4.67 7.27
CA PRO A 822 22.03 -3.88 8.32
C PRO A 822 20.51 -3.95 8.17
N SER A 823 19.81 -4.30 9.24
CA SER A 823 18.34 -4.31 9.30
C SER A 823 17.87 -3.89 10.69
N GLU A 824 16.64 -3.39 10.79
CA GLU A 824 16.06 -2.98 12.07
C GLU A 824 14.67 -3.59 12.26
N MET A 825 14.33 -3.92 13.51
CA MET A 825 12.96 -4.15 13.93
C MET A 825 12.41 -2.90 14.61
N LYS A 826 11.28 -2.41 14.11
CA LYS A 826 10.45 -1.46 14.83
C LYS A 826 9.32 -2.25 15.50
N LEU A 827 9.21 -2.21 16.82
CA LEU A 827 8.25 -3.02 17.59
C LEU A 827 7.52 -2.16 18.63
N THR A 828 6.20 -2.29 18.73
CA THR A 828 5.46 -1.66 19.83
C THR A 828 5.71 -2.39 21.16
N THR A 829 6.38 -1.75 22.11
CA THR A 829 6.82 -2.38 23.38
C THR A 829 6.10 -1.89 24.63
N ALA A 830 5.51 -0.69 24.58
CA ALA A 830 4.86 -0.05 25.72
C ALA A 830 3.72 0.88 25.29
N SER A 831 2.98 1.40 26.27
CA SER A 831 1.97 2.46 26.06
C SER A 831 2.35 3.75 26.79
N PHE A 832 1.93 4.88 26.22
CA PHE A 832 2.00 6.20 26.85
C PHE A 832 0.77 6.45 27.73
N TRP A 833 1.02 6.92 28.94
CA TRP A 833 -0.01 7.28 29.92
C TRP A 833 0.18 8.73 30.33
N ARG A 834 -0.90 9.51 30.22
CA ARG A 834 -0.94 10.95 30.54
C ARG A 834 -0.94 11.19 32.07
N PRO A 835 -0.65 12.40 32.58
CA PRO A 835 -0.48 12.65 34.02
C PRO A 835 -1.70 12.26 34.88
N SER A 836 -2.92 12.37 34.34
CA SER A 836 -4.16 11.89 34.97
C SER A 836 -4.27 10.35 35.12
N GLY A 837 -3.26 9.59 34.65
CA GLY A 837 -3.22 8.13 34.75
C GLY A 837 -4.06 7.39 33.71
N LYS A 838 -4.62 8.11 32.72
CA LYS A 838 -5.39 7.56 31.60
C LYS A 838 -4.48 7.12 30.44
N ASN A 839 -4.99 6.28 29.53
CA ASN A 839 -4.26 5.83 28.34
C ASN A 839 -4.61 6.75 27.14
N LEU A 840 -3.62 7.09 26.30
CA LEU A 840 -3.85 7.87 25.08
C LEU A 840 -4.29 7.01 23.89
N HIS A 841 -4.15 5.69 23.96
CA HIS A 841 -4.32 4.81 22.80
C HIS A 841 -5.80 4.59 22.42
N LYS A 842 -6.13 4.92 21.17
CA LYS A 842 -7.37 4.51 20.49
C LYS A 842 -7.24 3.05 20.06
N PHE A 843 -8.14 2.19 20.53
CA PHE A 843 -8.21 0.79 20.09
C PHE A 843 -9.10 0.67 18.83
N PRO A 844 -8.99 -0.41 18.03
CA PRO A 844 -9.80 -0.58 16.82
C PRO A 844 -11.32 -0.46 17.05
N ASN A 845 -11.80 -0.93 18.21
CA ASN A 845 -13.21 -0.89 18.60
C ASN A 845 -13.60 0.37 19.41
N SER A 846 -12.72 1.38 19.51
CA SER A 846 -12.98 2.59 20.30
C SER A 846 -14.00 3.52 19.64
N LYS A 847 -14.98 3.97 20.43
CA LYS A 847 -16.07 4.86 20.04
C LYS A 847 -15.69 6.34 20.22
N PRO A 848 -16.45 7.30 19.65
CA PRO A 848 -16.26 8.73 19.91
C PRO A 848 -16.42 9.12 21.39
N GLU A 849 -17.24 8.39 22.15
CA GLU A 849 -17.49 8.67 23.57
C GLU A 849 -16.38 8.11 24.48
N ASP A 850 -15.55 7.19 23.98
CA ASP A 850 -14.48 6.57 24.75
C ASP A 850 -13.32 7.56 25.01
N GLU A 851 -12.63 7.36 26.14
CA GLU A 851 -11.47 8.15 26.54
C GLU A 851 -10.20 7.67 25.82
N TRP A 852 -9.85 8.33 24.71
CA TRP A 852 -8.59 8.15 23.99
C TRP A 852 -8.13 9.46 23.35
N GLY A 853 -6.82 9.54 23.07
CA GLY A 853 -6.17 10.76 22.60
C GLY A 853 -6.33 11.93 23.57
N VAL A 854 -6.37 13.13 23.00
CA VAL A 854 -6.55 14.41 23.67
C VAL A 854 -7.78 15.07 23.07
N VAL A 855 -8.78 15.31 23.92
CA VAL A 855 -10.02 15.99 23.56
C VAL A 855 -9.84 17.47 23.89
N PRO A 856 -10.08 18.41 22.95
CA PRO A 856 -10.11 19.83 23.25
C PRO A 856 -11.10 20.17 24.36
N HIS A 857 -10.93 21.34 24.97
CA HIS A 857 -11.88 21.84 25.95
C HIS A 857 -13.28 21.97 25.31
N PRO A 858 -14.38 21.59 25.98
CA PRO A 858 -15.72 21.54 25.38
C PRO A 858 -16.15 22.85 24.69
N ASN A 859 -15.89 23.99 25.34
CA ASN A 859 -16.22 25.32 24.81
C ASN A 859 -15.33 25.81 23.64
N TYR A 860 -14.28 25.06 23.28
CA TYR A 860 -13.29 25.41 22.25
C TYR A 860 -12.99 24.22 21.31
N THR A 861 -13.96 23.32 21.16
CA THR A 861 -13.97 22.28 20.13
C THR A 861 -14.55 22.88 18.85
N LEU A 862 -13.73 23.03 17.81
CA LEU A 862 -14.12 23.59 16.52
C LEU A 862 -13.66 22.65 15.40
N LYS A 863 -14.60 21.86 14.89
CA LYS A 863 -14.36 20.93 13.79
C LYS A 863 -14.39 21.65 12.44
N LEU A 864 -13.34 21.46 11.65
CA LEU A 864 -13.27 21.92 10.27
C LEU A 864 -13.94 20.90 9.33
N SER A 865 -14.49 21.39 8.22
CA SER A 865 -14.84 20.51 7.10
C SER A 865 -13.57 19.94 6.42
N PRO A 866 -13.67 18.85 5.64
CA PRO A 866 -12.53 18.35 4.87
C PRO A 866 -11.92 19.40 3.93
N ALA A 867 -12.75 20.27 3.35
CA ALA A 867 -12.31 21.37 2.49
C ALA A 867 -11.53 22.44 3.28
N GLU A 868 -12.07 22.92 4.41
CA GLU A 868 -11.34 23.85 5.31
C GLU A 868 -10.04 23.23 5.86
N THR A 869 -10.01 21.90 6.06
CA THR A 869 -8.82 21.17 6.52
C THR A 869 -7.73 21.13 5.46
N THR A 870 -8.09 20.87 4.20
CA THR A 870 -7.17 20.96 3.05
C THR A 870 -6.70 22.40 2.84
N GLU A 871 -7.60 23.38 2.88
CA GLU A 871 -7.24 24.78 2.68
C GLU A 871 -6.32 25.31 3.80
N LEU A 872 -6.56 24.92 5.05
CA LEU A 872 -5.66 25.17 6.18
C LEU A 872 -4.28 24.54 5.95
N TYR A 873 -4.22 23.26 5.55
CA TYR A 873 -2.96 22.58 5.29
C TYR A 873 -2.17 23.27 4.17
N ASP A 874 -2.83 23.63 3.08
CA ASP A 874 -2.22 24.34 1.96
C ASP A 874 -1.81 25.77 2.34
N HIS A 875 -2.58 26.47 3.17
CA HIS A 875 -2.22 27.78 3.70
C HIS A 875 -0.95 27.70 4.55
N LEU A 876 -0.89 26.76 5.49
CA LEU A 876 0.28 26.50 6.32
C LEU A 876 1.51 26.09 5.47
N LYS A 877 1.31 25.34 4.39
CA LYS A 877 2.37 24.99 3.43
C LYS A 877 2.85 26.18 2.61
N ARG A 878 1.96 27.09 2.20
CA ARG A 878 2.33 28.35 1.53
C ARG A 878 3.19 29.24 2.42
N GLN A 879 2.95 29.28 3.73
CA GLN A 879 3.78 30.03 4.69
C GLN A 879 5.21 29.49 4.84
N GLU A 880 5.44 28.19 4.60
CA GLU A 880 6.77 27.57 4.69
C GLU A 880 7.74 28.02 3.59
N VAL A 881 7.20 28.44 2.44
CA VAL A 881 7.92 28.80 1.22
C VAL A 881 8.84 30.00 1.42
N ILE A 882 10.11 29.85 1.05
CA ILE A 882 11.05 30.98 0.96
C ILE A 882 10.76 31.73 -0.33
N ALA A 883 10.25 32.95 -0.21
CA ALA A 883 9.88 33.80 -1.34
C ALA A 883 11.12 34.25 -2.15
N ARG A 884 10.97 34.34 -3.48
CA ARG A 884 11.94 34.99 -4.37
C ARG A 884 11.69 36.50 -4.36
N ARG A 885 12.76 37.30 -4.45
CA ARG A 885 12.68 38.78 -4.41
C ARG A 885 11.92 39.39 -5.59
N ASP A 886 11.98 38.74 -6.76
CA ASP A 886 11.36 39.21 -7.99
C ASP A 886 10.19 38.27 -8.41
N PRO A 887 9.07 38.18 -7.67
CA PRO A 887 7.99 37.24 -7.99
C PRO A 887 7.38 37.52 -9.38
N PRO A 888 6.90 36.49 -10.12
CA PRO A 888 6.05 36.73 -11.27
C PRO A 888 4.73 37.35 -10.80
N LYS A 889 3.93 37.94 -11.71
CA LYS A 889 2.54 38.30 -11.40
C LYS A 889 1.75 37.03 -11.07
N MET A 890 1.58 36.75 -9.78
CA MET A 890 0.72 35.67 -9.31
C MET A 890 -0.76 36.09 -9.43
N GLU A 891 -1.63 35.11 -9.64
CA GLU A 891 -3.06 35.30 -9.40
C GLU A 891 -3.29 35.63 -7.92
N THR A 892 -4.30 36.45 -7.64
CA THR A 892 -4.70 36.80 -6.26
C THR A 892 -5.26 35.56 -5.57
N VAL A 893 -4.45 34.89 -4.75
CA VAL A 893 -4.90 33.80 -3.88
C VAL A 893 -5.94 34.34 -2.91
N PRO A 894 -7.12 33.70 -2.74
CA PRO A 894 -8.09 34.11 -1.74
C PRO A 894 -7.49 34.17 -0.33
N THR A 895 -7.90 35.16 0.45
CA THR A 895 -7.56 35.24 1.87
C THR A 895 -8.29 34.15 2.65
N PHE A 896 -7.59 33.05 2.93
CA PHE A 896 -8.02 32.03 3.88
C PHE A 896 -8.04 32.59 5.31
N VAL A 897 -9.02 32.18 6.09
CA VAL A 897 -9.20 32.57 7.50
C VAL A 897 -9.14 31.32 8.39
N ASP A 898 -8.12 31.22 9.22
CA ASP A 898 -7.97 30.11 10.17
C ASP A 898 -8.82 30.34 11.43
N ARG A 899 -10.08 29.89 11.35
CA ARG A 899 -11.08 30.02 12.42
C ARG A 899 -10.65 29.41 13.76
N GLN A 900 -9.80 28.37 13.75
CA GLN A 900 -9.27 27.77 14.98
C GLN A 900 -8.20 28.65 15.62
N LEU A 901 -7.36 29.29 14.81
CA LEU A 901 -6.33 30.24 15.24
C LEU A 901 -6.94 31.57 15.73
N GLU A 902 -7.97 32.09 15.06
CA GLU A 902 -8.75 33.25 15.53
C GLU A 902 -9.33 33.00 16.92
N MET A 903 -9.99 31.85 17.12
CA MET A 903 -10.54 31.43 18.41
C MET A 903 -9.47 31.40 19.53
N ALA A 904 -8.24 30.96 19.21
CA ALA A 904 -7.11 30.95 20.14
C ALA A 904 -6.61 32.36 20.47
N VAL A 905 -6.49 33.25 19.48
CA VAL A 905 -6.09 34.66 19.68
C VAL A 905 -7.13 35.40 20.53
N ASP A 906 -8.42 35.24 20.23
CA ASP A 906 -9.52 35.83 20.98
C ASP A 906 -9.56 35.38 22.44
N TYR A 907 -9.27 34.10 22.69
CA TYR A 907 -9.17 33.57 24.04
C TYR A 907 -8.03 34.23 24.82
N LEU A 908 -6.84 34.33 24.23
CA LEU A 908 -5.69 34.96 24.88
C LEU A 908 -5.94 36.44 25.18
N LYS A 909 -6.54 37.19 24.25
CA LYS A 909 -6.95 38.59 24.47
C LYS A 909 -7.90 38.74 25.66
N LYS A 910 -8.90 37.85 25.78
CA LYS A 910 -9.83 37.83 26.92
C LYS A 910 -9.12 37.52 28.24
N GLN A 911 -8.22 36.53 28.26
CA GLN A 911 -7.42 36.20 29.46
C GLN A 911 -6.52 37.37 29.92
N MET A 912 -5.87 38.06 28.97
CA MET A 912 -5.06 39.25 29.26
C MET A 912 -5.90 40.41 29.82
N ALA A 913 -7.09 40.66 29.26
CA ALA A 913 -8.01 41.67 29.77
C ALA A 913 -8.44 41.37 31.21
N THR A 914 -8.75 40.11 31.53
CA THR A 914 -9.09 39.66 32.90
C THR A 914 -7.91 39.82 33.86
N LYS A 915 -6.68 39.41 33.50
CA LYS A 915 -5.47 39.67 34.32
C LYS A 915 -5.26 41.17 34.58
N THR A 916 -5.49 42.01 33.57
CA THR A 916 -5.36 43.48 33.69
C THR A 916 -6.44 44.09 34.60
N ALA A 917 -7.67 43.58 34.54
CA ALA A 917 -8.76 44.00 35.41
C ALA A 917 -8.49 43.61 36.88
N ALA A 918 -8.06 42.36 37.12
CA ALA A 918 -7.70 41.89 38.46
C ALA A 918 -6.56 42.73 39.08
N LYS A 919 -5.51 43.03 38.31
CA LYS A 919 -4.38 43.89 38.75
C LYS A 919 -4.75 45.38 38.93
N LYS A 920 -5.95 45.81 38.51
CA LYS A 920 -6.49 47.16 38.79
C LYS A 920 -7.46 47.18 39.98
N ALA A 921 -7.89 46.02 40.47
CA ALA A 921 -8.91 45.86 41.50
C ALA A 921 -8.35 45.42 42.87
N GLY A 922 -7.10 44.93 42.90
CA GLY A 922 -6.29 44.74 44.10
C GLY A 922 -5.01 45.57 44.04
#